data_AF-A0AAV6FYT3-F1
#
_entry.id   AF-A0AAV6FYT3-F1
#
_cell.length_a   1.000
_cell.length_b   1.000
_cell.length_c   1.000
_cell.angle_alpha   90.00
_cell.angle_beta   90.00
_cell.angle_gamma   90.00
#
_symmetry.space_group_name_H-M   'P 1'
#
loop_
_entity.id
_entity.type
_entity.pdbx_description
1 polymer ?
#
loop_
_entity_poly.entity_id
_entity_poly.type
_entity_poly.pdbx_seq_one_letter_code
_entity_poly.pdbx_strand_id
1 'polypeptide(L)'
;MGHEMTSIGLLLGVSAAKLGTMDMSITRLLSIHIPALLPPTSTELDVPHSVQVAAVVGIGLVYQGTGHRHNAEVLLAEIGRPPGPEMEYCTDRESYSLAAGLALGMVCLGHGSNLIGMTDLNVPEQLYQYMVGGHRRTHAGINRERHKSPSYQIKEGDTINVDVTCPGATLALAMIYLKTNNRSIADWLRAPDTMFLLDFIKPEFLLLRTLARCIIMWDEILPNAEWVGSNVPQIIQENIGTGEEVQVSQDLNMETLAQAHDYIIAGACMAVGFRFAGSANSDAFDCLYKYARMFMQSLKASAATITGHYNVQTCLSMVLLAVSMVMAGSGDLKVLQLCRFLHKRVGGEMNYGFHMAHHMALGLLFLGGGRYTLSTSNSAIAALLCALYPHFPVHSTDNRYHLQALRHLGVLAAEPRLLVPMDVDTLKPCHVLLDVTYKDTKWYDEVTVELMAPTLLPELHLLKEVRVKGPRYWELTIDMSKGIQHLQSILSRDGVLYVKLRAGQLPYKDDPLGLNSLLAPNPDVSSFKPQAISAFTSDAALLSFAEYFCQASSGSAAKHKQALFSAILYECVTQENPEMLSTYMAIDQAVCAMERKEVSETFSLGQMKLVLELCESRVMQHRLTAPSLSHRKGRGWGRGLLLTSEFLPVMKSAADSELDRWLAGNSHVLRAYMSGQPLDEHTDTNMLACFLIYHSLPSLKKMASAHLEESASFPELLVKCGQLGVSVRAVLSLRALLLGSVGAGIPQPVH
;
A
#
# COMPACT_ATOMS: atom_id res chain seq x y z
N MET A 1 0.81 -49.05 4.33
CA MET A 1 -0.45 -48.47 3.81
C MET A 1 -0.69 -47.16 4.55
N GLY A 2 -0.34 -46.04 3.93
CA GLY A 2 -0.57 -44.71 4.51
C GLY A 2 -1.96 -44.19 4.15
N HIS A 3 -2.50 -43.29 4.95
CA HIS A 3 -3.74 -42.58 4.64
C HIS A 3 -3.53 -41.66 3.42
N GLU A 4 -4.37 -41.82 2.39
CA GLU A 4 -4.23 -41.16 1.08
C GLU A 4 -4.15 -39.64 1.20
N MET A 5 -5.11 -39.02 1.90
CA MET A 5 -5.18 -37.57 2.07
C MET A 5 -3.98 -37.00 2.83
N THR A 6 -3.44 -37.76 3.78
CA THR A 6 -2.25 -37.34 4.54
C THR A 6 -1.02 -37.36 3.64
N SER A 7 -0.93 -38.34 2.74
CA SER A 7 0.14 -38.43 1.76
C SER A 7 0.08 -37.26 0.78
N ILE A 8 -1.11 -36.93 0.24
CA ILE A 8 -1.32 -35.76 -0.64
C ILE A 8 -0.88 -34.46 0.06
N GLY A 9 -1.36 -34.25 1.30
CA GLY A 9 -1.03 -33.05 2.07
C GLY A 9 0.46 -32.92 2.37
N LEU A 10 1.13 -34.02 2.72
CA LEU A 10 2.57 -34.04 2.99
C LEU A 10 3.39 -33.77 1.73
N LEU A 11 3.08 -34.44 0.62
CA LEU A 11 3.82 -34.28 -0.63
C LEU A 11 3.69 -32.84 -1.17
N LEU A 12 2.49 -32.26 -1.17
CA LEU A 12 2.30 -30.88 -1.59
C LEU A 12 2.92 -29.88 -0.61
N GLY A 13 2.75 -30.07 0.70
CA GLY A 13 3.27 -29.15 1.72
C GLY A 13 4.80 -29.10 1.76
N VAL A 14 5.46 -30.26 1.70
CA VAL A 14 6.93 -30.33 1.68
C VAL A 14 7.50 -29.78 0.37
N SER A 15 6.83 -30.04 -0.77
CA SER A 15 7.23 -29.48 -2.06
C SER A 15 7.07 -27.97 -2.11
N ALA A 16 5.97 -27.44 -1.59
CA ALA A 16 5.71 -26.01 -1.50
C ALA A 16 6.72 -25.29 -0.59
N ALA A 17 7.19 -25.94 0.49
CA ALA A 17 8.24 -25.40 1.36
C ALA A 17 9.62 -25.31 0.68
N LYS A 18 9.84 -26.11 -0.38
CA LYS A 18 11.11 -26.22 -1.13
C LYS A 18 10.99 -25.67 -2.55
N LEU A 19 10.12 -24.68 -2.74
CA LEU A 19 9.83 -24.05 -4.03
C LEU A 19 11.10 -23.64 -4.78
N GLY A 20 11.36 -24.23 -5.94
CA GLY A 20 12.49 -23.92 -6.81
C GLY A 20 13.89 -24.23 -6.26
N THR A 21 14.01 -25.00 -5.16
CA THR A 21 15.31 -25.25 -4.50
C THR A 21 16.07 -26.47 -5.01
N MET A 22 15.43 -27.35 -5.80
CA MET A 22 16.02 -28.62 -6.26
C MET A 22 16.54 -29.51 -5.11
N ASP A 23 15.84 -29.58 -3.98
CA ASP A 23 16.25 -30.43 -2.86
C ASP A 23 16.19 -31.92 -3.24
N MET A 24 17.35 -32.58 -3.22
CA MET A 24 17.49 -33.99 -3.57
C MET A 24 16.76 -34.93 -2.62
N SER A 25 16.56 -34.54 -1.36
CA SER A 25 15.87 -35.36 -0.36
C SER A 25 14.38 -35.46 -0.71
N ILE A 26 13.79 -34.31 -1.06
CA ILE A 26 12.38 -34.23 -1.44
C ILE A 26 12.16 -34.83 -2.82
N THR A 27 13.10 -34.62 -3.74
CA THR A 27 13.08 -35.27 -5.06
C THR A 27 13.02 -36.78 -4.91
N ARG A 28 13.90 -37.39 -4.09
CA ARG A 28 13.88 -38.84 -3.86
C ARG A 28 12.57 -39.32 -3.24
N LEU A 29 11.99 -38.56 -2.31
CA LEU A 29 10.68 -38.87 -1.74
C LEU A 29 9.58 -38.88 -2.81
N LEU A 30 9.52 -37.84 -3.66
CA LEU A 30 8.52 -37.72 -4.73
C LEU A 30 8.71 -38.76 -5.83
N SER A 31 9.96 -39.06 -6.22
CA SER A 31 10.28 -40.05 -7.26
C SER A 31 9.79 -41.46 -6.91
N ILE A 32 9.68 -41.81 -5.62
CA ILE A 32 9.13 -43.11 -5.19
C ILE A 32 7.63 -43.23 -5.51
N HIS A 33 6.92 -42.10 -5.51
CA HIS A 33 5.48 -42.04 -5.77
C HIS A 33 5.15 -41.90 -7.26
N ILE A 34 6.14 -41.68 -8.13
CA ILE A 34 5.96 -41.50 -9.58
C ILE A 34 6.63 -42.66 -10.31
N PRO A 35 5.86 -43.60 -10.88
CA PRO A 35 6.41 -44.80 -11.52
C PRO A 35 7.42 -44.52 -12.65
N ALA A 36 7.31 -43.37 -13.31
CA ALA A 36 8.19 -42.97 -14.41
C ALA A 36 9.57 -42.46 -13.99
N LEU A 37 9.73 -42.04 -12.73
CA LEU A 37 10.99 -41.56 -12.15
C LEU A 37 11.72 -42.65 -11.35
N LEU A 38 11.10 -43.80 -11.18
CA LEU A 38 11.69 -44.94 -10.49
C LEU A 38 12.82 -45.58 -11.33
N PRO A 39 13.99 -45.87 -10.71
CA PRO A 39 15.00 -46.69 -11.37
C PRO A 39 14.44 -48.07 -11.76
N PRO A 40 14.93 -48.69 -12.85
CA PRO A 40 14.44 -50.00 -13.30
C PRO A 40 14.67 -51.15 -12.31
N THR A 41 15.45 -50.92 -11.24
CA THR A 41 15.78 -51.89 -10.19
C THR A 41 14.87 -51.81 -8.96
N SER A 42 13.99 -50.82 -8.84
CA SER A 42 13.10 -50.66 -7.68
C SER A 42 11.81 -51.48 -7.82
N THR A 43 11.31 -51.99 -6.69
CA THR A 43 10.02 -52.71 -6.60
C THR A 43 8.86 -51.78 -6.92
N GLU A 44 7.92 -52.24 -7.75
CA GLU A 44 6.68 -51.52 -8.03
C GLU A 44 5.84 -51.40 -6.76
N LEU A 45 5.41 -50.18 -6.45
CA LEU A 45 4.56 -49.87 -5.31
C LEU A 45 3.16 -49.53 -5.84
N ASP A 46 2.15 -50.11 -5.20
CA ASP A 46 0.75 -49.74 -5.44
C ASP A 46 0.48 -48.38 -4.78
N VAL A 47 0.54 -47.32 -5.58
CA VAL A 47 0.34 -45.93 -5.14
C VAL A 47 -1.00 -45.43 -5.68
N PRO A 48 -1.91 -44.95 -4.82
CA PRO A 48 -3.18 -44.38 -5.26
C PRO A 48 -3.00 -43.24 -6.27
N HIS A 49 -3.88 -43.18 -7.26
CA HIS A 49 -3.75 -42.25 -8.39
C HIS A 49 -3.66 -40.77 -7.95
N SER A 50 -4.52 -40.34 -7.03
CA SER A 50 -4.52 -38.99 -6.46
C SER A 50 -3.19 -38.60 -5.79
N VAL A 51 -2.48 -39.56 -5.19
CA VAL A 51 -1.15 -39.36 -4.59
C VAL A 51 -0.10 -39.21 -5.69
N GLN A 52 -0.22 -39.94 -6.79
CA GLN A 52 0.66 -39.76 -7.96
C GLN A 52 0.47 -38.36 -8.56
N VAL A 53 -0.77 -37.90 -8.73
CA VAL A 53 -1.08 -36.54 -9.20
C VAL A 53 -0.45 -35.49 -8.29
N ALA A 54 -0.56 -35.65 -6.97
CA ALA A 54 0.06 -34.75 -5.99
C ALA A 54 1.60 -34.77 -6.07
N ALA A 55 2.20 -35.96 -6.24
CA ALA A 55 3.64 -36.11 -6.39
C ALA A 55 4.17 -35.42 -7.66
N VAL A 56 3.45 -35.55 -8.78
CA VAL A 56 3.81 -34.92 -10.06
C VAL A 56 3.83 -33.40 -9.94
N VAL A 57 2.80 -32.80 -9.34
CA VAL A 57 2.82 -31.34 -9.07
C VAL A 57 3.92 -30.98 -8.07
N GLY A 58 4.19 -31.83 -7.09
CA GLY A 58 5.30 -31.66 -6.15
C GLY A 58 6.67 -31.54 -6.84
N ILE A 59 6.94 -32.37 -7.85
CA ILE A 59 8.14 -32.26 -8.68
C ILE A 59 8.17 -30.90 -9.40
N GLY A 60 7.03 -30.47 -9.95
CA GLY A 60 6.88 -29.15 -10.57
C GLY A 60 7.26 -27.99 -9.63
N LEU A 61 6.79 -28.05 -8.38
CA LEU A 61 7.07 -27.02 -7.36
C LEU A 61 8.55 -27.02 -6.93
N VAL A 62 9.15 -28.18 -6.67
CA VAL A 62 10.56 -28.29 -6.24
C VAL A 62 11.52 -27.82 -7.33
N TYR A 63 11.19 -28.12 -8.59
CA TYR A 63 12.01 -27.78 -9.76
C TYR A 63 11.52 -26.54 -10.50
N GLN A 64 10.68 -25.72 -9.87
CA GLN A 64 10.08 -24.56 -10.51
C GLN A 64 11.16 -23.58 -11.01
N GLY A 65 11.14 -23.27 -12.32
CA GLY A 65 12.07 -22.34 -12.96
C GLY A 65 13.51 -22.83 -13.08
N THR A 66 13.77 -24.14 -12.95
CA THR A 66 15.12 -24.70 -12.99
C THR A 66 15.53 -25.21 -14.36
N GLY A 67 14.58 -25.49 -15.24
CA GLY A 67 14.84 -26.05 -16.57
C GLY A 67 15.54 -27.43 -16.53
N HIS A 68 15.24 -28.27 -15.54
CA HIS A 68 15.89 -29.57 -15.42
C HIS A 68 15.47 -30.54 -16.54
N ARG A 69 16.41 -30.84 -17.45
CA ARG A 69 16.18 -31.64 -18.68
C ARG A 69 15.46 -32.98 -18.42
N HIS A 70 15.97 -33.81 -17.51
CA HIS A 70 15.43 -35.15 -17.30
C HIS A 70 13.99 -35.12 -16.79
N ASN A 71 13.67 -34.20 -15.88
CA ASN A 71 12.31 -34.07 -15.36
C ASN A 71 11.35 -33.55 -16.43
N ALA A 72 11.81 -32.61 -17.28
CA ALA A 72 11.01 -32.14 -18.41
C ALA A 72 10.72 -33.27 -19.41
N GLU A 73 11.70 -34.13 -19.71
CA GLU A 73 11.54 -35.29 -20.59
C GLU A 73 10.55 -36.32 -20.04
N VAL A 74 10.66 -36.65 -18.75
CA VAL A 74 9.73 -37.57 -18.10
C VAL A 74 8.32 -36.97 -18.07
N LEU A 75 8.16 -35.71 -17.65
CA LEU A 75 6.86 -35.05 -17.58
C LEU A 75 6.18 -34.93 -18.94
N LEU A 76 6.94 -34.69 -20.01
CA LEU A 76 6.41 -34.71 -21.39
C LEU A 76 5.84 -36.07 -21.77
N ALA A 77 6.54 -37.16 -21.43
CA ALA A 77 6.04 -38.50 -21.67
C ALA A 77 4.79 -38.82 -20.84
N GLU A 78 4.71 -38.28 -19.61
CA GLU A 78 3.58 -38.47 -18.70
C GLU A 78 2.31 -37.71 -19.11
N ILE A 79 2.41 -36.59 -19.85
CA ILE A 79 1.23 -35.91 -20.43
C ILE A 79 0.51 -36.86 -21.40
N GLY A 80 1.26 -37.55 -22.26
CA GLY A 80 0.74 -38.48 -23.25
C GLY A 80 0.61 -39.93 -22.79
N ARG A 81 0.46 -40.19 -21.48
CA ARG A 81 0.53 -41.54 -20.90
C ARG A 81 -0.56 -42.49 -21.45
N PRO A 82 -0.22 -43.72 -21.90
CA PRO A 82 -1.20 -44.71 -22.36
C PRO A 82 -2.10 -45.22 -21.22
N PRO A 83 -3.32 -45.72 -21.51
CA PRO A 83 -4.09 -46.48 -20.55
C PRO A 83 -3.52 -47.89 -20.38
N GLY A 84 -3.66 -48.44 -19.17
CA GLY A 84 -3.15 -49.77 -18.82
C GLY A 84 -1.73 -49.75 -18.22
N PRO A 85 -1.15 -50.92 -17.91
CA PRO A 85 -1.56 -52.24 -18.40
C PRO A 85 -2.86 -52.77 -17.78
N GLU A 86 -3.62 -53.53 -18.57
CA GLU A 86 -4.83 -54.27 -18.14
C GLU A 86 -5.92 -53.39 -17.49
N MET A 87 -5.98 -53.35 -16.15
CA MET A 87 -6.96 -52.55 -15.38
C MET A 87 -6.32 -51.33 -14.69
N GLU A 88 -5.01 -51.14 -14.81
CA GLU A 88 -4.31 -50.03 -14.17
C GLU A 88 -4.46 -48.72 -14.95
N TYR A 89 -4.33 -47.59 -14.25
CA TYR A 89 -4.29 -46.24 -14.83
C TYR A 89 -5.47 -45.88 -15.75
N CYS A 90 -6.65 -46.41 -15.47
CA CYS A 90 -7.87 -46.13 -16.23
C CYS A 90 -8.73 -45.01 -15.62
N THR A 91 -8.56 -44.71 -14.34
CA THR A 91 -9.34 -43.70 -13.60
C THR A 91 -8.64 -42.33 -13.60
N ASP A 92 -9.43 -41.25 -13.69
CA ASP A 92 -9.00 -39.85 -13.50
C ASP A 92 -7.74 -39.43 -14.28
N ARG A 93 -7.56 -39.98 -15.48
CA ARG A 93 -6.38 -39.74 -16.33
C ARG A 93 -6.26 -38.27 -16.74
N GLU A 94 -7.39 -37.59 -16.87
CA GLU A 94 -7.47 -36.16 -17.18
C GLU A 94 -6.75 -35.32 -16.11
N SER A 95 -6.96 -35.63 -14.82
CA SER A 95 -6.28 -34.93 -13.71
C SER A 95 -4.76 -35.16 -13.70
N TYR A 96 -4.31 -36.37 -14.06
CA TYR A 96 -2.88 -36.70 -14.10
C TYR A 96 -2.16 -36.04 -15.26
N SER A 97 -2.76 -36.09 -16.46
CA SER A 97 -2.28 -35.35 -17.64
C SER A 97 -2.21 -33.85 -17.37
N LEU A 98 -3.24 -33.28 -16.75
CA LEU A 98 -3.26 -31.89 -16.33
C LEU A 98 -2.11 -31.57 -15.36
N ALA A 99 -1.93 -32.39 -14.32
CA ALA A 99 -0.85 -32.22 -13.35
C ALA A 99 0.54 -32.33 -13.98
N ALA A 100 0.76 -33.27 -14.90
CA ALA A 100 2.02 -33.40 -15.64
C ALA A 100 2.28 -32.15 -16.50
N GLY A 101 1.26 -31.62 -17.16
CA GLY A 101 1.33 -30.36 -17.92
C GLY A 101 1.65 -29.15 -17.04
N LEU A 102 0.97 -29.01 -15.91
CA LEU A 102 1.24 -27.95 -14.93
C LEU A 102 2.66 -28.07 -14.37
N ALA A 103 3.10 -29.27 -13.99
CA ALA A 103 4.44 -29.52 -13.46
C ALA A 103 5.52 -29.20 -14.51
N LEU A 104 5.34 -29.63 -15.76
CA LEU A 104 6.24 -29.30 -16.86
C LEU A 104 6.33 -27.79 -17.08
N GLY A 105 5.17 -27.12 -17.07
CA GLY A 105 5.06 -25.67 -17.16
C GLY A 105 5.81 -24.96 -16.03
N MET A 106 5.72 -25.45 -14.79
CA MET A 106 6.48 -24.93 -13.65
C MET A 106 7.99 -25.15 -13.79
N VAL A 107 8.43 -26.33 -14.22
CA VAL A 107 9.86 -26.64 -14.39
C VAL A 107 10.53 -25.66 -15.38
N CYS A 108 9.84 -25.39 -16.48
CA CYS A 108 10.31 -24.54 -17.58
C CYS A 108 9.76 -23.11 -17.54
N LEU A 109 9.26 -22.66 -16.38
CA LEU A 109 8.51 -21.42 -16.22
C LEU A 109 9.26 -20.20 -16.76
N GLY A 110 8.68 -19.52 -17.75
CA GLY A 110 9.18 -18.26 -18.31
C GLY A 110 10.53 -18.35 -19.05
N HIS A 111 11.03 -19.54 -19.37
CA HIS A 111 12.29 -19.71 -20.12
C HIS A 111 12.12 -19.44 -21.62
N GLY A 112 10.90 -19.54 -22.14
CA GLY A 112 10.59 -19.35 -23.55
C GLY A 112 11.29 -20.38 -24.44
N SER A 113 11.82 -19.92 -25.57
CA SER A 113 12.57 -20.75 -26.52
C SER A 113 13.98 -21.11 -26.07
N ASN A 114 14.49 -20.45 -25.03
CA ASN A 114 15.89 -20.61 -24.57
C ASN A 114 16.02 -21.72 -23.53
N LEU A 115 15.42 -22.89 -23.81
CA LEU A 115 15.53 -24.07 -22.95
C LEU A 115 16.90 -24.72 -23.15
N ILE A 116 17.85 -24.37 -22.26
CA ILE A 116 19.23 -24.86 -22.30
C ILE A 116 19.23 -26.39 -22.26
N GLY A 117 19.79 -27.02 -23.30
CA GLY A 117 19.93 -28.47 -23.37
C GLY A 117 18.62 -29.24 -23.62
N MET A 118 17.53 -28.60 -24.08
CA MET A 118 16.28 -29.26 -24.46
C MET A 118 15.86 -29.02 -25.92
N THR A 119 16.73 -28.40 -26.72
CA THR A 119 16.49 -28.16 -28.16
C THR A 119 16.22 -29.47 -28.91
N ASP A 120 16.90 -30.55 -28.57
CA ASP A 120 16.73 -31.85 -29.24
C ASP A 120 15.39 -32.52 -28.91
N LEU A 121 14.74 -32.11 -27.81
CA LEU A 121 13.51 -32.71 -27.34
C LEU A 121 12.27 -32.18 -28.09
N ASN A 122 12.39 -31.02 -28.76
CA ASN A 122 11.30 -30.30 -29.42
C ASN A 122 10.03 -30.20 -28.55
N VAL A 123 10.20 -29.77 -27.29
CA VAL A 123 9.12 -29.60 -26.30
C VAL A 123 7.88 -28.91 -26.88
N PRO A 124 7.99 -27.77 -27.59
CA PRO A 124 6.82 -27.04 -28.07
C PRO A 124 6.04 -27.80 -29.15
N GLU A 125 6.73 -28.53 -30.04
CA GLU A 125 6.09 -29.32 -31.09
C GLU A 125 5.35 -30.52 -30.50
N GLN A 126 5.93 -31.17 -29.48
CA GLN A 126 5.25 -32.27 -28.79
C GLN A 126 4.00 -31.78 -28.05
N LEU A 127 4.09 -30.63 -27.37
CA LEU A 127 2.93 -30.01 -26.72
C LEU A 127 1.86 -29.58 -27.72
N TYR A 128 2.25 -29.04 -28.87
CA TYR A 128 1.33 -28.73 -29.97
C TYR A 128 0.62 -30.00 -30.47
N GLN A 129 1.38 -31.10 -30.63
CA GLN A 129 0.82 -32.40 -31.01
C GLN A 129 -0.15 -32.96 -29.96
N TYR A 130 0.13 -32.76 -28.67
CA TYR A 130 -0.79 -33.11 -27.57
C TYR A 130 -2.03 -32.20 -27.50
N MET A 131 -1.97 -30.99 -28.04
CA MET A 131 -3.07 -30.03 -28.03
C MET A 131 -4.03 -30.18 -29.23
N VAL A 132 -3.49 -30.36 -30.44
CA VAL A 132 -4.27 -30.44 -31.68
C VAL A 132 -4.66 -31.88 -32.01
N GLY A 133 -3.91 -32.85 -31.48
CA GLY A 133 -4.03 -34.25 -31.85
C GLY A 133 -3.12 -34.62 -33.02
N GLY A 134 -2.97 -35.92 -33.24
CA GLY A 134 -2.07 -36.46 -34.25
C GLY A 134 -1.69 -37.90 -33.94
N HIS A 135 -0.82 -38.47 -34.76
CA HIS A 135 -0.38 -39.86 -34.59
C HIS A 135 0.53 -39.99 -33.37
N ARG A 136 0.22 -40.93 -32.49
CA ARG A 136 1.05 -41.16 -31.30
C ARG A 136 2.48 -41.56 -31.72
N ARG A 137 3.49 -40.87 -31.19
CA ARG A 137 4.87 -41.33 -31.34
C ARG A 137 5.04 -42.65 -30.57
N THR A 138 5.68 -43.64 -31.19
CA THR A 138 6.02 -44.88 -30.49
C THR A 138 6.95 -44.56 -29.33
N HIS A 139 6.49 -44.84 -28.09
CA HIS A 139 7.33 -44.66 -26.90
C HIS A 139 8.64 -45.43 -27.08
N ALA A 140 9.78 -44.73 -26.96
CA ALA A 140 11.08 -45.36 -26.91
C ALA A 140 11.37 -45.84 -25.48
N GLY A 141 11.92 -47.06 -25.33
CA GLY A 141 12.39 -47.60 -24.05
C GLY A 141 11.39 -48.49 -23.29
N ILE A 142 11.63 -48.63 -21.99
CA ILE A 142 11.06 -49.62 -21.05
C ILE A 142 9.51 -49.54 -20.96
N ASN A 143 8.92 -48.36 -21.19
CA ASN A 143 7.46 -48.19 -21.20
C ASN A 143 6.76 -48.93 -22.35
N ARG A 144 7.46 -49.27 -23.43
CA ARG A 144 6.91 -50.08 -24.52
C ARG A 144 6.69 -51.54 -24.13
N GLU A 145 7.48 -52.07 -23.21
CA GLU A 145 7.34 -53.45 -22.73
C GLU A 145 6.21 -53.57 -21.69
N ARG A 146 6.01 -52.54 -20.85
CA ARG A 146 4.94 -52.48 -19.84
C ARG A 146 3.53 -52.39 -20.44
N HIS A 147 3.36 -51.63 -21.52
CA HIS A 147 2.05 -51.41 -22.16
C HIS A 147 1.81 -52.33 -23.36
N LYS A 148 2.42 -53.52 -23.34
CA LYS A 148 2.26 -54.51 -24.42
C LYS A 148 0.89 -55.17 -24.40
N SER A 149 0.25 -55.29 -23.23
CA SER A 149 -1.17 -55.62 -23.08
C SER A 149 -2.00 -54.34 -23.08
N PRO A 150 -3.01 -54.22 -23.96
CA PRO A 150 -3.90 -53.05 -23.97
C PRO A 150 -4.79 -53.04 -22.73
N SER A 151 -5.32 -51.87 -22.38
CA SER A 151 -6.27 -51.75 -21.27
C SER A 151 -7.62 -52.40 -21.59
N TYR A 152 -8.31 -52.91 -20.57
CA TYR A 152 -9.64 -53.53 -20.72
C TYR A 152 -10.79 -52.52 -20.63
N GLN A 153 -10.54 -51.32 -20.09
CA GLN A 153 -11.58 -50.31 -19.87
C GLN A 153 -11.59 -49.20 -20.95
N ILE A 154 -10.41 -48.82 -21.44
CA ILE A 154 -10.26 -47.69 -22.37
C ILE A 154 -9.58 -48.16 -23.65
N LYS A 155 -10.29 -48.05 -24.77
CA LYS A 155 -9.75 -48.31 -26.09
C LYS A 155 -9.40 -47.00 -26.78
N GLU A 156 -8.12 -46.63 -26.78
CA GLU A 156 -7.60 -45.54 -27.60
C GLU A 156 -7.22 -46.05 -29.00
N GLY A 157 -7.40 -45.20 -30.02
CA GLY A 157 -6.86 -45.45 -31.35
C GLY A 157 -5.39 -45.05 -31.47
N ASP A 158 -4.85 -45.08 -32.70
CA ASP A 158 -3.46 -44.67 -32.96
C ASP A 158 -3.24 -43.15 -32.86
N THR A 159 -4.33 -42.39 -32.73
CA THR A 159 -4.34 -40.94 -32.52
C THR A 159 -4.31 -40.59 -31.04
N ILE A 160 -3.57 -39.54 -30.71
CA ILE A 160 -3.55 -38.95 -29.37
C ILE A 160 -4.95 -38.50 -28.96
N ASN A 161 -5.36 -38.86 -27.75
CA ASN A 161 -6.62 -38.43 -27.18
C ASN A 161 -6.56 -36.99 -26.65
N VAL A 162 -6.99 -36.05 -27.48
CA VAL A 162 -7.01 -34.60 -27.19
C VAL A 162 -7.82 -34.29 -25.94
N ASP A 163 -8.86 -35.06 -25.62
CA ASP A 163 -9.69 -34.83 -24.43
C ASP A 163 -8.92 -34.95 -23.11
N VAL A 164 -7.86 -35.76 -23.10
CA VAL A 164 -7.01 -35.98 -21.92
C VAL A 164 -5.81 -35.03 -21.95
N THR A 165 -5.18 -34.85 -23.11
CA THR A 165 -3.86 -34.20 -23.22
C THR A 165 -3.93 -32.69 -23.47
N CYS A 166 -5.03 -32.17 -24.04
CA CYS A 166 -5.17 -30.76 -24.40
C CYS A 166 -5.02 -29.77 -23.24
N PRO A 167 -5.70 -29.93 -22.08
CA PRO A 167 -5.62 -28.92 -21.02
C PRO A 167 -4.22 -28.82 -20.40
N GLY A 168 -3.57 -29.98 -20.17
CA GLY A 168 -2.20 -30.03 -19.67
C GLY A 168 -1.20 -29.40 -20.65
N ALA A 169 -1.31 -29.73 -21.94
CA ALA A 169 -0.42 -29.18 -22.96
C ALA A 169 -0.59 -27.67 -23.16
N THR A 170 -1.84 -27.18 -23.15
CA THR A 170 -2.17 -25.76 -23.29
C THR A 170 -1.59 -24.94 -22.15
N LEU A 171 -1.76 -25.40 -20.90
CA LEU A 171 -1.20 -24.71 -19.73
C LEU A 171 0.33 -24.82 -19.65
N ALA A 172 0.91 -25.94 -20.07
CA ALA A 172 2.36 -26.06 -20.18
C ALA A 172 2.93 -25.02 -21.15
N LEU A 173 2.34 -24.87 -22.34
CA LEU A 173 2.72 -23.84 -23.31
C LEU A 173 2.58 -22.43 -22.72
N ALA A 174 1.48 -22.16 -22.01
CA ALA A 174 1.25 -20.87 -21.35
C ALA A 174 2.35 -20.52 -20.34
N MET A 175 2.78 -21.49 -19.52
CA MET A 175 3.80 -21.28 -18.48
C MET A 175 5.23 -21.23 -19.04
N ILE A 176 5.55 -22.05 -20.04
CA ILE A 176 6.87 -22.03 -20.69
C ILE A 176 7.13 -20.68 -21.36
N TYR A 177 6.13 -20.16 -22.09
CA TYR A 177 6.20 -18.92 -22.85
C TYR A 177 5.59 -17.71 -22.13
N LEU A 178 5.44 -17.80 -20.80
CA LEU A 178 4.85 -16.78 -19.95
C LEU A 178 5.55 -15.42 -20.13
N LYS A 179 4.79 -14.37 -20.51
CA LYS A 179 5.30 -12.99 -20.72
C LYS A 179 6.44 -12.87 -21.74
N THR A 180 6.58 -13.81 -22.67
CA THR A 180 7.63 -13.78 -23.70
C THR A 180 7.22 -13.04 -24.97
N ASN A 181 5.92 -12.77 -25.17
CA ASN A 181 5.35 -12.17 -26.39
C ASN A 181 5.72 -12.91 -27.69
N ASN A 182 5.94 -14.23 -27.61
CA ASN A 182 6.27 -15.03 -28.78
C ASN A 182 5.03 -15.29 -29.64
N ARG A 183 4.91 -14.53 -30.73
CA ARG A 183 3.77 -14.59 -31.66
C ARG A 183 3.62 -15.95 -32.34
N SER A 184 4.73 -16.62 -32.70
CA SER A 184 4.67 -17.89 -33.43
C SER A 184 3.87 -18.97 -32.68
N ILE A 185 4.02 -19.02 -31.35
CA ILE A 185 3.33 -20.00 -30.50
C ILE A 185 1.97 -19.47 -30.05
N ALA A 186 1.86 -18.16 -29.80
CA ALA A 186 0.58 -17.54 -29.50
C ALA A 186 -0.44 -17.70 -30.65
N ASP A 187 0.02 -17.71 -31.90
CA ASP A 187 -0.81 -17.91 -33.08
C ASP A 187 -1.31 -19.36 -33.20
N TRP A 188 -0.55 -20.35 -32.71
CA TRP A 188 -1.00 -21.75 -32.63
C TRP A 188 -2.14 -21.94 -31.62
N LEU A 189 -2.20 -21.08 -30.60
CA LEU A 189 -3.21 -21.08 -29.55
C LEU A 189 -4.44 -20.24 -29.89
N ARG A 190 -4.46 -19.61 -31.07
CA ARG A 190 -5.59 -18.79 -31.52
C ARG A 190 -6.83 -19.66 -31.70
N ALA A 191 -8.00 -19.10 -31.36
CA ALA A 191 -9.27 -19.73 -31.66
C ALA A 191 -9.40 -19.92 -33.18
N PRO A 192 -9.88 -21.08 -33.66
CA PRO A 192 -10.01 -21.30 -35.09
C PRO A 192 -11.11 -20.42 -35.68
N ASP A 193 -10.84 -19.87 -36.86
CA ASP A 193 -11.74 -18.95 -37.55
C ASP A 193 -12.77 -19.67 -38.45
N THR A 194 -12.83 -21.01 -38.44
CA THR A 194 -13.76 -21.81 -39.27
C THR A 194 -14.68 -22.70 -38.41
N MET A 195 -15.95 -22.80 -38.81
CA MET A 195 -16.95 -23.62 -38.13
C MET A 195 -16.52 -25.08 -38.01
N PHE A 196 -15.98 -25.65 -39.10
CA PHE A 196 -15.51 -27.02 -39.13
C PHE A 196 -14.45 -27.30 -38.05
N LEU A 197 -13.49 -26.40 -37.85
CA LEU A 197 -12.46 -26.56 -36.83
C LEU A 197 -12.99 -26.34 -35.41
N LEU A 198 -14.00 -25.48 -35.24
CA LEU A 198 -14.66 -25.27 -33.95
C LEU A 198 -15.36 -26.55 -33.48
N ASP A 199 -15.99 -27.31 -34.37
CA ASP A 199 -16.65 -28.57 -34.01
C ASP A 199 -15.68 -29.65 -33.49
N PHE A 200 -14.38 -29.58 -33.82
CA PHE A 200 -13.37 -30.52 -33.28
C PHE A 200 -12.90 -30.18 -31.86
N ILE A 201 -13.22 -29.00 -31.34
CA ILE A 201 -12.67 -28.51 -30.07
C ILE A 201 -13.80 -28.27 -29.08
N LYS A 202 -13.71 -28.93 -27.92
CA LYS A 202 -14.63 -28.65 -26.82
C LYS A 202 -14.51 -27.18 -26.39
N PRO A 203 -15.64 -26.50 -26.13
CA PRO A 203 -15.63 -25.06 -25.83
C PRO A 203 -14.86 -24.74 -24.53
N GLU A 204 -14.82 -25.67 -23.58
CA GLU A 204 -14.01 -25.56 -22.36
C GLU A 204 -12.50 -25.42 -22.64
N PHE A 205 -12.01 -26.10 -23.68
CA PHE A 205 -10.61 -25.97 -24.12
C PHE A 205 -10.36 -24.63 -24.82
N LEU A 206 -11.37 -24.03 -25.47
CA LEU A 206 -11.24 -22.69 -26.05
C LEU A 206 -10.99 -21.62 -24.97
N LEU A 207 -11.58 -21.78 -23.78
CA LEU A 207 -11.29 -20.89 -22.65
C LEU A 207 -9.81 -20.98 -22.25
N LEU A 208 -9.29 -22.20 -22.07
CA LEU A 208 -7.88 -22.42 -21.72
C LEU A 208 -6.93 -21.92 -22.81
N ARG A 209 -7.26 -22.13 -24.09
CA ARG A 209 -6.45 -21.66 -25.23
C ARG A 209 -6.40 -20.15 -25.31
N THR A 210 -7.55 -19.49 -25.15
CA THR A 210 -7.64 -18.02 -25.11
C THR A 210 -6.84 -17.48 -23.94
N LEU A 211 -7.01 -18.04 -22.74
CA LEU A 211 -6.23 -17.68 -21.56
C LEU A 211 -4.72 -17.86 -21.77
N ALA A 212 -4.31 -19.00 -22.30
CA ALA A 212 -2.90 -19.31 -22.58
C ALA A 212 -2.29 -18.32 -23.57
N ARG A 213 -3.01 -18.02 -24.67
CA ARG A 213 -2.58 -17.02 -25.66
C ARG A 213 -2.38 -15.64 -25.02
N CYS A 214 -3.35 -15.18 -24.23
CA CYS A 214 -3.27 -13.88 -23.56
C CYS A 214 -2.11 -13.83 -22.56
N ILE A 215 -1.85 -14.89 -21.81
CA ILE A 215 -0.73 -14.96 -20.85
C ILE A 215 0.63 -14.91 -21.55
N ILE A 216 0.75 -15.50 -22.74
CA ILE A 216 1.98 -15.40 -23.56
C ILE A 216 2.14 -13.95 -24.07
N MET A 217 1.06 -13.36 -24.60
CA MET A 217 0.98 -11.98 -25.09
C MET A 217 0.62 -10.99 -23.97
N TRP A 218 1.36 -11.05 -22.86
CA TRP A 218 1.06 -10.34 -21.61
C TRP A 218 0.99 -8.81 -21.77
N ASP A 219 1.82 -8.25 -22.67
CA ASP A 219 1.95 -6.81 -22.83
C ASP A 219 0.77 -6.18 -23.60
N GLU A 220 0.05 -6.99 -24.38
CA GLU A 220 -1.08 -6.54 -25.20
C GLU A 220 -2.41 -6.52 -24.41
N ILE A 221 -2.44 -7.00 -23.15
CA ILE A 221 -3.66 -7.06 -22.34
C ILE A 221 -4.10 -5.66 -21.90
N LEU A 222 -5.30 -5.25 -22.34
CA LEU A 222 -5.90 -3.96 -21.98
C LEU A 222 -7.18 -4.15 -21.15
N PRO A 223 -7.44 -3.28 -20.15
CA PRO A 223 -8.60 -3.37 -19.28
C PRO A 223 -9.86 -2.73 -19.90
N ASN A 224 -10.15 -2.99 -21.17
CA ASN A 224 -11.32 -2.44 -21.86
C ASN A 224 -12.17 -3.54 -22.54
N ALA A 225 -13.45 -3.26 -22.77
CA ALA A 225 -14.38 -4.22 -23.35
C ALA A 225 -14.08 -4.51 -24.83
N GLU A 226 -13.49 -3.53 -25.54
CA GLU A 226 -13.09 -3.66 -26.94
C GLU A 226 -12.01 -4.72 -27.12
N TRP A 227 -11.02 -4.74 -26.23
CA TRP A 227 -9.96 -5.75 -26.21
C TRP A 227 -10.51 -7.14 -25.91
N VAL A 228 -11.40 -7.26 -24.92
CA VAL A 228 -12.06 -8.54 -24.62
C VAL A 228 -12.82 -9.06 -25.86
N GLY A 229 -13.58 -8.18 -26.54
CA GLY A 229 -14.28 -8.51 -27.78
C GLY A 229 -13.35 -8.89 -28.94
N SER A 230 -12.16 -8.28 -29.04
CA SER A 230 -11.20 -8.54 -30.13
C SER A 230 -10.63 -9.96 -30.14
N ASN A 231 -10.71 -10.69 -29.03
CA ASN A 231 -10.26 -12.09 -28.96
C ASN A 231 -11.26 -13.07 -29.60
N VAL A 232 -12.49 -12.63 -29.88
CA VAL A 232 -13.52 -13.45 -30.51
C VAL A 232 -13.33 -13.44 -32.04
N PRO A 233 -13.23 -14.61 -32.70
CA PRO A 233 -13.17 -14.72 -34.17
C PRO A 233 -14.31 -14.01 -34.90
N GLN A 234 -14.03 -13.49 -36.11
CA GLN A 234 -15.02 -12.78 -36.95
C GLN A 234 -16.26 -13.62 -37.23
N ILE A 235 -16.09 -14.93 -37.50
CA ILE A 235 -17.22 -15.86 -37.71
C ILE A 235 -18.22 -15.87 -36.55
N ILE A 236 -17.75 -15.71 -35.32
CA ILE A 236 -18.63 -15.70 -34.13
C ILE A 236 -19.27 -14.30 -33.98
N GLN A 237 -18.50 -13.24 -34.22
CA GLN A 237 -18.98 -11.86 -34.12
C GLN A 237 -20.10 -11.55 -35.12
N GLU A 238 -19.94 -11.99 -36.37
CA GLU A 238 -20.92 -11.77 -37.45
C GLU A 238 -22.24 -12.48 -37.20
N ASN A 239 -22.21 -13.70 -36.65
CA ASN A 239 -23.41 -14.52 -36.43
C ASN A 239 -24.17 -14.18 -35.14
N ILE A 240 -23.53 -13.57 -34.14
CA ILE A 240 -24.15 -13.20 -32.85
C ILE A 240 -24.49 -11.70 -32.81
N GLY A 241 -23.75 -10.85 -33.53
CA GLY A 241 -23.92 -9.40 -33.54
C GLY A 241 -25.13 -8.88 -34.33
N THR A 242 -25.59 -9.61 -35.35
CA THR A 242 -26.80 -9.27 -36.10
C THR A 242 -28.03 -9.87 -35.42
N GLY A 243 -28.66 -9.09 -34.54
CA GLY A 243 -30.01 -9.37 -34.03
C GLY A 243 -31.13 -9.24 -35.09
N GLU A 244 -30.78 -9.28 -36.37
CA GLU A 244 -31.74 -9.41 -37.46
C GLU A 244 -31.84 -10.87 -37.82
N GLU A 245 -33.08 -11.33 -38.00
CA GLU A 245 -33.48 -12.68 -38.40
C GLU A 245 -32.86 -13.05 -39.76
N VAL A 246 -31.56 -13.34 -39.80
CA VAL A 246 -30.94 -14.01 -40.93
C VAL A 246 -31.56 -15.40 -40.94
N GLN A 247 -32.27 -15.71 -42.03
CA GLN A 247 -32.83 -17.03 -42.31
C GLN A 247 -31.77 -18.09 -42.03
N VAL A 248 -31.87 -18.72 -40.85
CA VAL A 248 -30.93 -19.72 -40.38
C VAL A 248 -31.02 -20.88 -41.35
N SER A 249 -29.99 -21.04 -42.17
CA SER A 249 -29.77 -22.31 -42.86
C SER A 249 -29.73 -23.39 -41.79
N GLN A 250 -30.57 -24.42 -41.94
CA GLN A 250 -30.83 -25.46 -40.94
C GLN A 250 -29.59 -26.29 -40.53
N ASP A 251 -28.42 -26.00 -41.12
CA ASP A 251 -27.17 -26.75 -40.98
C ASP A 251 -26.10 -26.03 -40.11
N LEU A 252 -26.35 -24.84 -39.56
CA LEU A 252 -25.43 -24.15 -38.65
C LEU A 252 -25.78 -24.44 -37.19
N ASN A 253 -24.90 -25.15 -36.47
CA ASN A 253 -25.02 -25.38 -35.03
C ASN A 253 -24.81 -24.06 -34.25
N MET A 254 -25.88 -23.28 -34.12
CA MET A 254 -25.90 -22.02 -33.34
C MET A 254 -25.48 -22.24 -31.88
N GLU A 255 -25.74 -23.43 -31.33
CA GLU A 255 -25.28 -23.84 -30.00
C GLU A 255 -23.75 -23.80 -29.87
N THR A 256 -23.01 -24.42 -30.80
CA THR A 256 -21.53 -24.46 -30.76
C THR A 256 -20.95 -23.05 -30.83
N LEU A 257 -21.50 -22.18 -31.70
CA LEU A 257 -21.05 -20.80 -31.83
C LEU A 257 -21.30 -19.99 -30.56
N ALA A 258 -22.48 -20.14 -29.96
CA ALA A 258 -22.83 -19.43 -28.73
C ALA A 258 -22.01 -19.93 -27.52
N GLN A 259 -21.75 -21.24 -27.42
CA GLN A 259 -20.86 -21.81 -26.41
C GLN A 259 -19.42 -21.31 -26.60
N ALA A 260 -18.89 -21.36 -27.82
CA ALA A 260 -17.54 -20.88 -28.12
C ALA A 260 -17.38 -19.39 -27.77
N HIS A 261 -18.37 -18.56 -28.11
CA HIS A 261 -18.41 -17.15 -27.75
C HIS A 261 -18.26 -16.92 -26.24
N ASP A 262 -19.09 -17.58 -25.44
CA ASP A 262 -19.14 -17.38 -23.99
C ASP A 262 -17.83 -17.84 -23.30
N TYR A 263 -17.28 -18.98 -23.73
CA TYR A 263 -16.02 -19.50 -23.18
C TYR A 263 -14.79 -18.68 -23.60
N ILE A 264 -14.75 -18.14 -24.82
CA ILE A 264 -13.67 -17.23 -25.27
C ILE A 264 -13.69 -15.93 -24.45
N ILE A 265 -14.87 -15.34 -24.27
CA ILE A 265 -15.02 -14.13 -23.43
C ILE A 265 -14.63 -14.42 -21.98
N ALA A 266 -15.06 -15.55 -21.42
CA ALA A 266 -14.68 -15.95 -20.07
C ALA A 266 -13.16 -16.13 -19.93
N GLY A 267 -12.49 -16.72 -20.93
CA GLY A 267 -11.03 -16.86 -20.96
C GLY A 267 -10.29 -15.53 -21.05
N ALA A 268 -10.77 -14.61 -21.89
CA ALA A 268 -10.21 -13.26 -22.01
C ALA A 268 -10.42 -12.45 -20.71
N CYS A 269 -11.61 -12.51 -20.10
CA CYS A 269 -11.88 -11.92 -18.79
C CYS A 269 -10.95 -12.48 -17.71
N MET A 270 -10.72 -13.79 -17.72
CA MET A 270 -9.79 -14.42 -16.78
C MET A 270 -8.35 -13.91 -16.98
N ALA A 271 -7.91 -13.72 -18.22
CA ALA A 271 -6.60 -13.14 -18.51
C ALA A 271 -6.44 -11.70 -17.98
N VAL A 272 -7.49 -10.86 -18.08
CA VAL A 272 -7.53 -9.54 -17.43
C VAL A 272 -7.40 -9.68 -15.92
N GLY A 273 -8.10 -10.66 -15.33
CA GLY A 273 -7.97 -11.01 -13.90
C GLY A 273 -6.53 -11.32 -13.49
N PHE A 274 -5.84 -12.19 -14.24
CA PHE A 274 -4.44 -12.53 -13.99
C PHE A 274 -3.51 -11.31 -14.16
N ARG A 275 -3.75 -10.45 -15.15
CA ARG A 275 -2.91 -9.27 -15.43
C ARG A 275 -2.95 -8.22 -14.34
N PHE A 276 -4.13 -8.00 -13.76
CA PHE A 276 -4.41 -6.96 -12.76
C PHE A 276 -4.70 -7.55 -11.38
N ALA A 277 -4.23 -8.76 -11.09
CA ALA A 277 -4.42 -9.43 -9.81
C ALA A 277 -3.93 -8.55 -8.65
N GLY A 278 -4.76 -8.33 -7.64
CA GLY A 278 -4.43 -7.54 -6.45
C GLY A 278 -4.01 -6.09 -6.74
N SER A 279 -4.39 -5.53 -7.89
CA SER A 279 -4.06 -4.14 -8.29
C SER A 279 -5.16 -3.14 -7.95
N ALA A 280 -6.39 -3.60 -7.68
CA ALA A 280 -7.57 -2.76 -7.43
C ALA A 280 -7.81 -1.68 -8.52
N ASN A 281 -7.52 -2.01 -9.78
CA ASN A 281 -7.72 -1.10 -10.91
C ASN A 281 -9.22 -0.90 -11.19
N SER A 282 -9.66 0.36 -11.28
CA SER A 282 -11.06 0.74 -11.55
C SER A 282 -11.55 0.28 -12.91
N ASP A 283 -10.74 0.44 -13.95
CA ASP A 283 -11.16 0.20 -15.34
C ASP A 283 -11.35 -1.31 -15.59
N ALA A 284 -10.41 -2.11 -15.07
CA ALA A 284 -10.49 -3.57 -15.11
C ALA A 284 -11.72 -4.07 -14.35
N PHE A 285 -12.01 -3.45 -13.20
CA PHE A 285 -13.18 -3.79 -12.40
C PHE A 285 -14.50 -3.47 -13.13
N ASP A 286 -14.64 -2.27 -13.68
CA ASP A 286 -15.87 -1.86 -14.38
C ASP A 286 -16.12 -2.71 -15.63
N CYS A 287 -15.05 -3.04 -16.37
CA CYS A 287 -15.09 -3.95 -17.51
C CYS A 287 -15.57 -5.35 -17.10
N LEU A 288 -14.91 -5.99 -16.13
CA LEU A 288 -15.25 -7.35 -15.70
C LEU A 288 -16.63 -7.41 -15.02
N TYR A 289 -17.00 -6.37 -14.26
CA TYR A 289 -18.31 -6.28 -13.62
C TYR A 289 -19.45 -6.13 -14.65
N LYS A 290 -19.20 -5.45 -15.78
CA LYS A 290 -20.13 -5.41 -16.92
C LYS A 290 -20.36 -6.83 -17.47
N TYR A 291 -19.31 -7.60 -17.72
CA TYR A 291 -19.45 -8.99 -18.20
C TYR A 291 -20.12 -9.90 -17.17
N ALA A 292 -19.81 -9.76 -15.88
CA ALA A 292 -20.48 -10.52 -14.82
C ALA A 292 -22.00 -10.26 -14.85
N ARG A 293 -22.41 -9.00 -15.01
CA ARG A 293 -23.83 -8.63 -15.16
C ARG A 293 -24.46 -9.17 -16.44
N MET A 294 -23.74 -9.17 -17.56
CA MET A 294 -24.19 -9.77 -18.81
C MET A 294 -24.47 -11.26 -18.63
N PHE A 295 -23.53 -12.04 -18.09
CA PHE A 295 -23.74 -13.47 -17.84
C PHE A 295 -24.88 -13.75 -16.86
N MET A 296 -25.07 -12.91 -15.83
CA MET A 296 -26.25 -13.01 -14.94
C MET A 296 -27.58 -12.77 -15.66
N GLN A 297 -27.61 -11.88 -16.67
CA GLN A 297 -28.80 -11.64 -17.49
C GLN A 297 -29.03 -12.82 -18.43
N SER A 298 -27.97 -13.35 -19.07
CA SER A 298 -28.03 -14.53 -19.92
C SER A 298 -28.60 -15.74 -19.19
N LEU A 299 -28.24 -15.94 -17.91
CA LEU A 299 -28.82 -16.98 -17.04
C LEU A 299 -30.35 -16.91 -16.89
N LYS A 300 -30.95 -15.72 -17.01
CA LYS A 300 -32.40 -15.50 -16.87
C LYS A 300 -33.12 -15.54 -18.22
N ALA A 301 -32.40 -15.38 -19.32
CA ALA A 301 -32.94 -15.33 -20.67
C ALA A 301 -33.16 -16.74 -21.24
N SER A 302 -34.03 -16.86 -22.24
CA SER A 302 -34.21 -18.10 -23.02
C SER A 302 -32.96 -18.51 -23.82
N ALA A 303 -31.98 -17.61 -23.97
CA ALA A 303 -30.68 -17.87 -24.56
C ALA A 303 -29.86 -18.93 -23.78
N ALA A 304 -30.14 -19.12 -22.49
CA ALA A 304 -29.49 -20.16 -21.69
C ALA A 304 -29.91 -21.59 -22.09
N THR A 305 -31.07 -21.75 -22.75
CA THR A 305 -31.52 -23.04 -23.28
C THR A 305 -30.71 -23.47 -24.49
N ILE A 306 -30.19 -22.52 -25.28
CA ILE A 306 -29.40 -22.78 -26.50
C ILE A 306 -27.94 -23.04 -26.15
N THR A 307 -27.37 -22.30 -25.19
CA THR A 307 -25.96 -22.43 -24.77
C THR A 307 -25.74 -23.51 -23.73
N GLY A 308 -26.79 -23.90 -23.01
CA GLY A 308 -26.73 -24.80 -21.87
C GLY A 308 -26.44 -24.02 -20.58
N HIS A 309 -27.35 -24.12 -19.62
CA HIS A 309 -27.25 -23.43 -18.33
C HIS A 309 -25.94 -23.74 -17.58
N TYR A 310 -25.43 -24.98 -17.62
CA TYR A 310 -24.13 -25.36 -17.03
C TYR A 310 -22.95 -24.54 -17.61
N ASN A 311 -22.92 -24.33 -18.93
CA ASN A 311 -21.83 -23.60 -19.60
C ASN A 311 -21.82 -22.13 -19.21
N VAL A 312 -23.00 -21.49 -19.19
CA VAL A 312 -23.13 -20.09 -18.79
C VAL A 312 -22.79 -19.91 -17.31
N GLN A 313 -23.14 -20.86 -16.44
CA GLN A 313 -22.74 -20.85 -15.02
C GLN A 313 -21.21 -20.97 -14.87
N THR A 314 -20.58 -21.86 -15.62
CA THR A 314 -19.12 -22.01 -15.62
C THR A 314 -18.44 -20.71 -16.02
N CYS A 315 -18.89 -20.08 -17.11
CA CYS A 315 -18.38 -18.79 -17.57
C CYS A 315 -18.60 -17.68 -16.51
N LEU A 316 -19.78 -17.62 -15.89
CA LEU A 316 -20.08 -16.69 -14.82
C LEU A 316 -19.14 -16.88 -13.62
N SER A 317 -18.90 -18.13 -13.20
CA SER A 317 -17.97 -18.44 -12.11
C SER A 317 -16.53 -18.00 -12.44
N MET A 318 -16.07 -18.17 -13.70
CA MET A 318 -14.75 -17.69 -14.11
C MET A 318 -14.64 -16.17 -14.09
N VAL A 319 -15.64 -15.46 -14.63
CA VAL A 319 -15.66 -14.00 -14.60
C VAL A 319 -15.71 -13.49 -13.17
N LEU A 320 -16.48 -14.15 -12.28
CA LEU A 320 -16.51 -13.81 -10.87
C LEU A 320 -15.13 -13.97 -10.20
N LEU A 321 -14.44 -15.08 -10.47
CA LEU A 321 -13.08 -15.29 -9.98
C LEU A 321 -12.12 -14.23 -10.50
N ALA A 322 -12.23 -13.83 -11.78
CA ALA A 322 -11.44 -12.76 -12.36
C ALA A 322 -11.68 -11.41 -11.66
N VAL A 323 -12.94 -11.03 -11.42
CA VAL A 323 -13.31 -9.81 -10.69
C VAL A 323 -12.72 -9.84 -9.27
N SER A 324 -12.90 -10.95 -8.56
CA SER A 324 -12.36 -11.13 -7.21
C SER A 324 -10.83 -11.13 -7.18
N MET A 325 -10.16 -11.58 -8.25
CA MET A 325 -8.71 -11.55 -8.37
C MET A 325 -8.18 -10.11 -8.47
N VAL A 326 -8.83 -9.25 -9.28
CA VAL A 326 -8.46 -7.83 -9.41
C VAL A 326 -8.62 -7.09 -8.09
N MET A 327 -9.72 -7.37 -7.37
CA MET A 327 -10.07 -6.77 -6.09
C MET A 327 -9.64 -7.62 -4.87
N ALA A 328 -8.61 -8.46 -5.03
CA ALA A 328 -8.20 -9.38 -3.99
C ALA A 328 -7.70 -8.64 -2.73
N GLY A 329 -8.28 -8.97 -1.59
CA GLY A 329 -7.98 -8.39 -0.27
C GLY A 329 -8.70 -7.08 0.07
N SER A 330 -9.29 -6.36 -0.88
CA SER A 330 -9.87 -5.03 -0.61
C SER A 330 -11.25 -5.07 0.07
N GLY A 331 -11.99 -6.18 -0.06
CA GLY A 331 -13.33 -6.28 0.52
C GLY A 331 -14.42 -5.51 -0.25
N ASP A 332 -14.28 -5.28 -1.56
CA ASP A 332 -15.23 -4.48 -2.34
C ASP A 332 -16.71 -4.92 -2.17
N LEU A 333 -17.58 -3.93 -1.91
CA LEU A 333 -18.99 -4.17 -1.57
C LEU A 333 -19.79 -4.73 -2.75
N LYS A 334 -19.52 -4.28 -3.99
CA LYS A 334 -20.28 -4.73 -5.17
C LYS A 334 -19.99 -6.20 -5.46
N VAL A 335 -18.72 -6.61 -5.36
CA VAL A 335 -18.32 -8.02 -5.52
C VAL A 335 -18.90 -8.90 -4.41
N LEU A 336 -18.87 -8.42 -3.17
CA LEU A 336 -19.48 -9.13 -2.04
C LEU A 336 -20.98 -9.34 -2.24
N GLN A 337 -21.71 -8.33 -2.70
CA GLN A 337 -23.15 -8.45 -2.99
C GLN A 337 -23.42 -9.50 -4.07
N LEU A 338 -22.58 -9.53 -5.10
CA LEU A 338 -22.66 -10.53 -6.18
C LEU A 338 -22.38 -11.95 -5.65
N CYS A 339 -21.32 -12.14 -4.87
CA CYS A 339 -21.00 -13.43 -4.24
C CYS A 339 -22.13 -13.88 -3.30
N ARG A 340 -22.69 -12.97 -2.50
CA ARG A 340 -23.82 -13.25 -1.60
C ARG A 340 -25.07 -13.65 -2.36
N PHE A 341 -25.33 -13.05 -3.51
CA PHE A 341 -26.45 -13.42 -4.38
C PHE A 341 -26.30 -14.84 -4.91
N LEU A 342 -25.11 -15.21 -5.39
CA LEU A 342 -24.83 -16.55 -5.92
C LEU A 342 -24.81 -17.62 -4.81
N HIS A 343 -24.31 -17.28 -3.62
CA HIS A 343 -24.37 -18.17 -2.46
C HIS A 343 -25.81 -18.57 -2.07
N LYS A 344 -26.77 -17.63 -2.17
CA LYS A 344 -28.18 -17.92 -1.86
C LYS A 344 -28.86 -18.85 -2.87
N ARG A 345 -28.27 -19.08 -4.05
CA ARG A 345 -28.81 -19.99 -5.05
C ARG A 345 -28.34 -21.42 -4.75
N VAL A 346 -29.15 -22.15 -3.99
CA VAL A 346 -28.85 -23.54 -3.56
C VAL A 346 -29.61 -24.58 -4.38
N GLY A 347 -30.58 -24.16 -5.21
CA GLY A 347 -31.42 -25.07 -6.02
C GLY A 347 -31.11 -25.07 -7.52
N GLY A 348 -31.53 -26.13 -8.21
CA GLY A 348 -31.42 -26.28 -9.66
C GLY A 348 -30.09 -26.88 -10.10
N GLU A 349 -29.51 -26.33 -11.17
CA GLU A 349 -28.24 -26.76 -11.79
C GLU A 349 -26.98 -26.31 -11.03
N MET A 350 -27.12 -25.82 -9.81
CA MET A 350 -25.99 -25.43 -8.96
C MET A 350 -25.35 -26.67 -8.31
N ASN A 351 -24.15 -27.03 -8.74
CA ASN A 351 -23.41 -28.17 -8.20
C ASN A 351 -22.41 -27.74 -7.10
N TYR A 352 -21.73 -28.73 -6.50
CA TYR A 352 -20.72 -28.49 -5.47
C TYR A 352 -19.59 -27.58 -5.98
N GLY A 353 -19.13 -27.82 -7.21
CA GLY A 353 -18.04 -27.08 -7.83
C GLY A 353 -18.32 -25.59 -8.02
N PHE A 354 -19.52 -25.21 -8.42
CA PHE A 354 -19.89 -23.81 -8.53
C PHE A 354 -19.94 -23.12 -7.16
N HIS A 355 -20.46 -23.79 -6.14
CA HIS A 355 -20.36 -23.28 -4.77
C HIS A 355 -18.90 -23.09 -4.33
N MET A 356 -18.02 -24.06 -4.65
CA MET A 356 -16.59 -23.94 -4.41
C MET A 356 -16.01 -22.70 -5.12
N ALA A 357 -16.29 -22.50 -6.40
CA ALA A 357 -15.83 -21.35 -7.18
C ALA A 357 -16.30 -20.01 -6.58
N HIS A 358 -17.58 -19.89 -6.25
CA HIS A 358 -18.14 -18.68 -5.65
C HIS A 358 -17.53 -18.38 -4.27
N HIS A 359 -17.28 -19.42 -3.47
CA HIS A 359 -16.64 -19.26 -2.16
C HIS A 359 -15.15 -19.00 -2.24
N MET A 360 -14.45 -19.53 -3.25
CA MET A 360 -13.09 -19.14 -3.56
C MET A 360 -13.03 -17.66 -3.95
N ALA A 361 -13.94 -17.18 -4.80
CA ALA A 361 -14.05 -15.77 -5.16
C ALA A 361 -14.29 -14.86 -3.94
N LEU A 362 -15.14 -15.29 -3.00
CA LEU A 362 -15.37 -14.60 -1.73
C LEU A 362 -14.12 -14.62 -0.84
N GLY A 363 -13.42 -15.76 -0.78
CA GLY A 363 -12.17 -15.91 -0.02
C GLY A 363 -11.04 -15.02 -0.54
N LEU A 364 -10.92 -14.87 -1.87
CA LEU A 364 -9.94 -13.95 -2.49
C LEU A 364 -10.25 -12.49 -2.17
N LEU A 365 -11.53 -12.11 -2.09
CA LEU A 365 -11.95 -10.75 -1.73
C LEU A 365 -11.50 -10.36 -0.31
N PHE A 366 -11.53 -11.31 0.64
CA PHE A 366 -11.12 -11.13 2.03
C PHE A 366 -9.85 -11.92 2.37
N LEU A 367 -8.89 -11.95 1.44
CA LEU A 367 -7.68 -12.75 1.59
C LEU A 367 -6.90 -12.34 2.85
N GLY A 368 -6.72 -13.29 3.77
CA GLY A 368 -6.09 -13.06 5.06
C GLY A 368 -6.74 -11.94 5.88
N GLY A 369 -8.07 -11.77 5.78
CA GLY A 369 -8.82 -10.71 6.47
C GLY A 369 -8.54 -9.30 5.92
N GLY A 370 -8.05 -9.18 4.69
CA GLY A 370 -7.67 -7.92 4.06
C GLY A 370 -6.20 -7.52 4.27
N ARG A 371 -5.40 -8.39 4.89
CA ARG A 371 -3.95 -8.20 5.06
C ARG A 371 -3.16 -8.59 3.82
N TYR A 372 -3.61 -9.62 3.12
CA TYR A 372 -2.92 -10.22 2.00
C TYR A 372 -3.65 -9.90 0.69
N THR A 373 -2.89 -9.92 -0.39
CA THR A 373 -3.41 -9.77 -1.75
C THR A 373 -2.51 -10.57 -2.70
N LEU A 374 -2.89 -10.69 -3.96
CA LEU A 374 -2.25 -11.60 -4.92
C LEU A 374 -1.16 -10.89 -5.71
N SER A 375 -0.01 -11.51 -5.89
CA SER A 375 1.04 -11.01 -6.80
C SER A 375 0.89 -11.57 -8.22
N THR A 376 1.44 -10.85 -9.18
CA THR A 376 1.55 -11.19 -10.60
C THR A 376 2.96 -11.65 -10.98
N SER A 377 3.78 -12.03 -9.99
CA SER A 377 5.08 -12.65 -10.24
C SER A 377 4.91 -13.91 -11.08
N ASN A 378 5.93 -14.28 -11.86
CA ASN A 378 5.83 -15.46 -12.74
C ASN A 378 5.51 -16.73 -11.93
N SER A 379 6.07 -16.84 -10.72
CA SER A 379 5.79 -17.94 -9.80
C SER A 379 4.35 -17.92 -9.28
N ALA A 380 3.86 -16.75 -8.88
CA ALA A 380 2.49 -16.59 -8.40
C ALA A 380 1.45 -16.90 -9.49
N ILE A 381 1.69 -16.50 -10.74
CA ILE A 381 0.80 -16.85 -11.87
C ILE A 381 0.73 -18.37 -12.06
N ALA A 382 1.86 -19.07 -11.97
CA ALA A 382 1.88 -20.54 -12.07
C ALA A 382 1.05 -21.20 -10.95
N ALA A 383 1.18 -20.70 -9.71
CA ALA A 383 0.39 -21.17 -8.58
C ALA A 383 -1.12 -20.87 -8.74
N LEU A 384 -1.47 -19.68 -9.23
CA LEU A 384 -2.85 -19.28 -9.50
C LEU A 384 -3.48 -20.09 -10.63
N LEU A 385 -2.74 -20.43 -11.68
CA LEU A 385 -3.22 -21.31 -12.75
C LEU A 385 -3.59 -22.70 -12.23
N CYS A 386 -2.85 -23.22 -11.25
CA CYS A 386 -3.20 -24.47 -10.59
C CYS A 386 -4.44 -24.31 -9.71
N ALA A 387 -4.50 -23.24 -8.93
CA ALA A 387 -5.58 -23.03 -7.98
C ALA A 387 -6.92 -22.66 -8.66
N LEU A 388 -6.87 -21.93 -9.77
CA LEU A 388 -8.03 -21.34 -10.45
C LEU A 388 -8.31 -22.00 -11.80
N TYR A 389 -7.94 -23.28 -11.94
CA TYR A 389 -8.29 -24.08 -13.11
C TYR A 389 -9.82 -24.06 -13.35
N PRO A 390 -10.30 -23.75 -14.56
CA PRO A 390 -11.71 -23.41 -14.81
C PRO A 390 -12.70 -24.58 -14.69
N HIS A 391 -12.25 -25.83 -14.63
CA HIS A 391 -13.15 -26.96 -14.35
C HIS A 391 -13.31 -27.22 -12.86
N PHE A 392 -14.52 -27.02 -12.36
CA PHE A 392 -14.86 -27.31 -10.98
C PHE A 392 -15.49 -28.71 -10.81
N PRO A 393 -15.31 -29.36 -9.64
CA PRO A 393 -15.84 -30.71 -9.39
C PRO A 393 -17.37 -30.78 -9.43
N VAL A 394 -17.95 -31.87 -9.92
CA VAL A 394 -19.42 -32.02 -9.94
C VAL A 394 -19.95 -32.29 -8.54
N HIS A 395 -19.26 -33.13 -7.77
CA HIS A 395 -19.60 -33.54 -6.40
C HIS A 395 -18.36 -33.48 -5.50
N SER A 396 -18.54 -33.63 -4.19
CA SER A 396 -17.48 -33.39 -3.20
C SER A 396 -16.27 -34.32 -3.32
N THR A 397 -16.43 -35.55 -3.79
CA THR A 397 -15.33 -36.52 -3.95
C THR A 397 -14.76 -36.59 -5.36
N ASP A 398 -15.27 -35.77 -6.28
CA ASP A 398 -14.86 -35.78 -7.69
C ASP A 398 -13.49 -35.10 -7.87
N ASN A 399 -12.51 -35.86 -8.38
CA ASN A 399 -11.18 -35.36 -8.72
C ASN A 399 -10.82 -35.66 -10.19
N ARG A 400 -11.80 -36.01 -11.03
CA ARG A 400 -11.55 -36.54 -12.37
C ARG A 400 -10.73 -35.61 -13.26
N TYR A 401 -11.16 -34.35 -13.34
CA TYR A 401 -10.51 -33.34 -14.18
C TYR A 401 -9.44 -32.55 -13.45
N HIS A 402 -9.50 -32.48 -12.11
CA HIS A 402 -8.60 -31.67 -11.31
C HIS A 402 -8.56 -32.16 -9.87
N LEU A 403 -7.35 -32.33 -9.31
CA LEU A 403 -7.17 -32.66 -7.91
C LEU A 403 -7.55 -31.47 -7.03
N GLN A 404 -8.57 -31.62 -6.20
CA GLN A 404 -9.12 -30.53 -5.37
C GLN A 404 -8.08 -29.91 -4.41
N ALA A 405 -7.10 -30.67 -3.94
CA ALA A 405 -6.04 -30.15 -3.06
C ALA A 405 -5.24 -28.99 -3.69
N LEU A 406 -5.12 -28.97 -5.04
CA LEU A 406 -4.39 -27.92 -5.78
C LEU A 406 -5.07 -26.55 -5.68
N ARG A 407 -6.35 -26.49 -5.31
CA ARG A 407 -7.10 -25.24 -5.09
C ARG A 407 -6.49 -24.38 -3.99
N HIS A 408 -5.74 -24.99 -3.06
CA HIS A 408 -5.05 -24.27 -1.99
C HIS A 408 -3.69 -23.69 -2.41
N LEU A 409 -3.17 -24.01 -3.59
CA LEU A 409 -1.89 -23.45 -4.07
C LEU A 409 -1.93 -21.94 -4.29
N GLY A 410 -3.11 -21.33 -4.35
CA GLY A 410 -3.28 -19.88 -4.41
C GLY A 410 -2.61 -19.14 -3.24
N VAL A 411 -2.34 -19.82 -2.13
CA VAL A 411 -1.57 -19.27 -1.00
C VAL A 411 -0.14 -18.87 -1.39
N LEU A 412 0.49 -19.56 -2.36
CA LEU A 412 1.84 -19.24 -2.84
C LEU A 412 1.88 -17.92 -3.61
N ALA A 413 0.73 -17.45 -4.12
CA ALA A 413 0.60 -16.18 -4.79
C ALA A 413 0.27 -15.02 -3.83
N ALA A 414 -0.10 -15.32 -2.58
CA ALA A 414 -0.51 -14.33 -1.60
C ALA A 414 0.70 -13.64 -0.95
N GLU A 415 0.72 -12.32 -0.95
CA GLU A 415 1.73 -11.50 -0.30
C GLU A 415 1.09 -10.45 0.64
N PRO A 416 1.72 -10.15 1.79
CA PRO A 416 1.22 -9.10 2.68
C PRO A 416 1.55 -7.73 2.09
N ARG A 417 0.52 -6.96 1.73
CA ARG A 417 0.68 -5.57 1.23
C ARG A 417 -0.12 -4.53 2.00
N LEU A 418 -0.80 -4.93 3.07
CA LEU A 418 -1.54 -4.01 3.92
C LEU A 418 -0.57 -3.14 4.72
N LEU A 419 -0.68 -1.82 4.56
CA LEU A 419 0.05 -0.84 5.35
C LEU A 419 -0.90 -0.21 6.37
N VAL A 420 -0.60 -0.39 7.66
CA VAL A 420 -1.38 0.13 8.78
C VAL A 420 -0.58 1.20 9.49
N PRO A 421 -0.96 2.49 9.39
CA PRO A 421 -0.31 3.52 10.17
C PRO A 421 -0.74 3.41 11.64
N MET A 422 0.25 3.49 12.53
CA MET A 422 0.07 3.51 13.97
C MET A 422 0.56 4.85 14.48
N ASP A 423 -0.30 5.51 15.26
CA ASP A 423 0.08 6.73 15.94
C ASP A 423 1.11 6.43 17.04
N VAL A 424 2.21 7.18 17.07
CA VAL A 424 3.31 6.96 18.03
C VAL A 424 2.87 7.24 19.46
N ASP A 425 2.03 8.27 19.65
CA ASP A 425 1.68 8.74 21.00
C ASP A 425 0.64 7.81 21.65
N THR A 426 -0.36 7.37 20.89
CA THR A 426 -1.43 6.49 21.40
C THR A 426 -1.18 5.00 21.20
N LEU A 427 -0.23 4.62 20.34
CA LEU A 427 0.02 3.24 19.89
C LEU A 427 -1.26 2.55 19.37
N LYS A 428 -2.13 3.32 18.72
CA LYS A 428 -3.37 2.81 18.09
C LYS A 428 -3.33 2.99 16.57
N PRO A 429 -3.98 2.09 15.81
CA PRO A 429 -4.11 2.27 14.37
C PRO A 429 -4.89 3.54 14.07
N CYS A 430 -4.38 4.35 13.15
CA CYS A 430 -4.98 5.60 12.74
C CYS A 430 -5.22 5.63 11.24
N HIS A 431 -5.93 6.65 10.76
CA HIS A 431 -6.07 6.91 9.34
C HIS A 431 -5.09 7.99 8.92
N VAL A 432 -4.48 7.84 7.74
CA VAL A 432 -3.46 8.75 7.21
C VAL A 432 -3.56 8.81 5.69
N LEU A 433 -3.40 10.01 5.12
CA LEU A 433 -3.27 10.17 3.68
C LEU A 433 -1.86 9.79 3.21
N LEU A 434 -1.80 8.93 2.21
CA LEU A 434 -0.57 8.49 1.55
C LEU A 434 -0.58 8.94 0.10
N ASP A 435 0.52 9.51 -0.36
CA ASP A 435 0.81 9.70 -1.76
C ASP A 435 1.68 8.53 -2.22
N VAL A 436 1.14 7.73 -3.14
CA VAL A 436 1.83 6.58 -3.74
C VAL A 436 2.16 6.92 -5.18
N THR A 437 3.44 6.91 -5.52
CA THR A 437 3.89 7.27 -6.88
C THR A 437 4.29 6.02 -7.65
N TYR A 438 3.72 5.83 -8.83
CA TYR A 438 4.06 4.73 -9.72
C TYR A 438 5.27 5.09 -10.59
N LYS A 439 6.08 4.10 -10.95
CA LYS A 439 7.17 4.29 -11.91
C LYS A 439 6.61 4.48 -13.32
N ASP A 440 7.31 5.24 -14.14
CA ASP A 440 7.05 5.32 -15.57
C ASP A 440 7.23 3.94 -16.23
N THR A 441 6.24 3.53 -17.02
CA THR A 441 6.24 2.26 -17.76
C THR A 441 5.71 2.47 -19.18
N LYS A 442 5.82 1.45 -20.04
CA LYS A 442 5.30 1.50 -21.41
C LYS A 442 3.80 1.80 -21.50
N TRP A 443 3.03 1.58 -20.44
CA TRP A 443 1.58 1.71 -20.44
C TRP A 443 1.08 3.01 -19.81
N TYR A 444 1.88 3.68 -18.97
CA TYR A 444 1.51 4.90 -18.28
C TYR A 444 2.74 5.69 -17.81
N ASP A 445 2.61 7.01 -17.83
CA ASP A 445 3.62 7.94 -17.31
C ASP A 445 3.67 7.92 -15.77
N GLU A 446 4.66 8.57 -15.16
CA GLU A 446 4.75 8.72 -13.71
C GLU A 446 3.52 9.42 -13.12
N VAL A 447 2.70 8.68 -12.36
CA VAL A 447 1.47 9.18 -11.72
C VAL A 447 1.55 9.02 -10.21
N THR A 448 1.07 10.03 -9.50
CA THR A 448 0.93 10.04 -8.04
C THR A 448 -0.54 9.88 -7.66
N VAL A 449 -0.88 8.85 -6.90
CA VAL A 449 -2.25 8.58 -6.42
C VAL A 449 -2.31 8.79 -4.92
N GLU A 450 -3.33 9.52 -4.48
CA GLU A 450 -3.63 9.74 -3.07
C GLU A 450 -4.55 8.64 -2.53
N LEU A 451 -4.13 7.97 -1.47
CA LEU A 451 -4.83 6.85 -0.83
C LEU A 451 -4.98 7.13 0.67
N MET A 452 -6.10 6.68 1.26
CA MET A 452 -6.34 6.79 2.70
C MET A 452 -5.98 5.48 3.39
N ALA A 453 -4.86 5.43 4.11
CA ALA A 453 -4.47 4.26 4.87
C ALA A 453 -5.34 4.10 6.15
N PRO A 454 -5.55 2.88 6.68
CA PRO A 454 -4.99 1.59 6.27
C PRO A 454 -5.48 1.09 4.90
N THR A 455 -4.55 0.79 4.00
CA THR A 455 -4.83 0.34 2.62
C THR A 455 -3.82 -0.70 2.15
N LEU A 456 -4.25 -1.52 1.17
CA LEU A 456 -3.37 -2.40 0.42
C LEU A 456 -2.54 -1.57 -0.56
N LEU A 457 -1.22 -1.74 -0.51
CA LEU A 457 -0.33 -1.18 -1.51
C LEU A 457 -0.40 -2.00 -2.81
N PRO A 458 -0.20 -1.38 -3.98
CA PRO A 458 0.03 -2.11 -5.22
C PRO A 458 1.39 -2.83 -5.17
N GLU A 459 1.73 -3.58 -6.22
CA GLU A 459 2.95 -4.37 -6.24
C GLU A 459 4.21 -3.50 -6.12
N LEU A 460 5.11 -3.90 -5.23
CA LEU A 460 6.27 -3.11 -4.79
C LEU A 460 7.22 -2.74 -5.93
N HIS A 461 7.37 -3.62 -6.93
CA HIS A 461 8.27 -3.36 -8.07
C HIS A 461 7.78 -2.25 -9.01
N LEU A 462 6.47 -1.96 -9.03
CA LEU A 462 5.86 -0.89 -9.84
C LEU A 462 5.93 0.48 -9.14
N LEU A 463 6.25 0.51 -7.84
CA LEU A 463 6.23 1.72 -7.02
C LEU A 463 7.59 2.43 -6.95
N LYS A 464 7.58 3.75 -7.10
CA LYS A 464 8.77 4.62 -7.01
C LYS A 464 9.00 5.14 -5.59
N GLU A 465 8.03 5.82 -4.99
CA GLU A 465 8.05 6.27 -3.60
C GLU A 465 6.65 6.14 -2.96
N VAL A 466 6.64 5.98 -1.64
CA VAL A 466 5.44 6.06 -0.80
C VAL A 466 5.67 7.18 0.22
N ARG A 467 4.80 8.19 0.23
CA ARG A 467 4.92 9.36 1.10
C ARG A 467 3.70 9.49 2.00
N VAL A 468 3.92 9.69 3.29
CA VAL A 468 2.88 10.16 4.21
C VAL A 468 2.65 11.64 3.95
N LYS A 469 1.44 12.00 3.56
CA LYS A 469 1.06 13.37 3.26
C LYS A 469 1.00 14.19 4.56
N GLY A 470 1.44 15.43 4.46
CA GLY A 470 1.77 16.24 5.61
C GLY A 470 0.72 17.12 6.27
N PRO A 471 -0.59 17.16 5.93
CA PRO A 471 -1.47 18.14 6.56
C PRO A 471 -1.54 17.87 8.07
N ARG A 472 -1.84 16.64 8.49
CA ARG A 472 -2.08 16.28 9.90
C ARG A 472 -0.97 15.49 10.57
N TYR A 473 -0.21 14.74 9.79
CA TYR A 473 0.89 13.93 10.29
C TYR A 473 2.20 14.48 9.77
N TRP A 474 3.29 14.11 10.43
CA TRP A 474 4.63 14.43 9.96
C TRP A 474 4.93 13.70 8.66
N GLU A 475 5.44 14.44 7.67
CA GLU A 475 5.77 13.85 6.37
C GLU A 475 6.94 12.89 6.49
N LEU A 476 6.72 11.67 5.99
CA LEU A 476 7.74 10.65 5.86
C LEU A 476 7.73 10.17 4.41
N THR A 477 8.89 10.04 3.79
CA THR A 477 9.01 9.52 2.42
C THR A 477 9.85 8.24 2.45
N ILE A 478 9.31 7.16 1.91
CA ILE A 478 9.99 5.89 1.71
C ILE A 478 10.25 5.75 0.22
N ASP A 479 11.51 5.98 -0.17
CA ASP A 479 11.96 5.84 -1.56
C ASP A 479 12.30 4.37 -1.84
N MET A 480 11.66 3.79 -2.85
CA MET A 480 11.82 2.39 -3.22
C MET A 480 13.16 2.13 -3.93
N SER A 481 13.77 3.15 -4.55
CA SER A 481 15.05 2.99 -5.26
C SER A 481 16.19 2.52 -4.35
N LYS A 482 16.12 2.84 -3.05
CA LYS A 482 17.10 2.47 -2.02
C LYS A 482 16.58 1.46 -1.01
N GLY A 483 15.27 1.20 -1.00
CA GLY A 483 14.56 0.70 0.19
C GLY A 483 13.51 -0.40 0.00
N ILE A 484 13.43 -1.10 -1.15
CA ILE A 484 12.43 -2.18 -1.35
C ILE A 484 12.47 -3.22 -0.22
N GLN A 485 13.67 -3.67 0.19
CA GLN A 485 13.82 -4.65 1.27
C GLN A 485 13.34 -4.12 2.63
N HIS A 486 13.52 -2.81 2.88
CA HIS A 486 13.06 -2.18 4.11
C HIS A 486 11.53 -2.21 4.20
N LEU A 487 10.83 -1.82 3.14
CA LEU A 487 9.37 -1.86 3.11
C LEU A 487 8.83 -3.29 3.11
N GLN A 488 9.48 -4.23 2.42
CA GLN A 488 9.14 -5.65 2.52
C GLN A 488 9.26 -6.17 3.96
N SER A 489 10.30 -5.75 4.69
CA SER A 489 10.45 -6.11 6.11
C SER A 489 9.35 -5.49 6.98
N ILE A 490 8.91 -4.26 6.69
CA ILE A 490 7.78 -3.62 7.39
C ILE A 490 6.51 -4.41 7.15
N LEU A 491 6.18 -4.70 5.88
CA LEU A 491 4.98 -5.45 5.50
C LEU A 491 4.96 -6.87 6.08
N SER A 492 6.13 -7.53 6.14
CA SER A 492 6.27 -8.84 6.76
C SER A 492 6.04 -8.81 8.28
N ARG A 493 6.46 -7.73 8.96
CA ARG A 493 6.28 -7.51 10.40
C ARG A 493 5.02 -6.68 10.68
N ASP A 494 3.88 -7.27 10.39
CA ASP A 494 2.55 -6.67 10.60
C ASP A 494 2.20 -5.45 9.75
N GLY A 495 3.10 -4.92 8.93
CA GLY A 495 2.81 -3.78 8.04
C GLY A 495 2.58 -2.48 8.78
N VAL A 496 3.16 -2.36 9.97
CA VAL A 496 2.98 -1.18 10.84
C VAL A 496 3.91 -0.06 10.42
N LEU A 497 3.34 1.10 10.11
CA LEU A 497 4.07 2.34 9.89
C LEU A 497 3.84 3.32 11.03
N TYR A 498 4.88 3.65 11.77
CA TYR A 498 4.78 4.63 12.85
C TYR A 498 4.70 6.05 12.29
N VAL A 499 3.61 6.74 12.59
CA VAL A 499 3.35 8.13 12.19
C VAL A 499 3.10 8.97 13.42
N LYS A 500 3.63 10.20 13.43
CA LYS A 500 3.37 11.14 14.52
C LYS A 500 2.35 12.17 14.08
N LEU A 501 1.31 12.35 14.88
CA LEU A 501 0.33 13.41 14.69
C LEU A 501 1.00 14.78 14.92
N ARG A 502 0.67 15.77 14.10
CA ARG A 502 1.11 17.14 14.34
C ARG A 502 0.26 17.75 15.45
N ALA A 503 0.91 18.49 16.35
CA ALA A 503 0.20 19.24 17.37
C ALA A 503 -0.72 20.28 16.70
N GLY A 504 -1.92 20.50 17.24
CA GLY A 504 -2.89 21.44 16.67
C GLY A 504 -3.81 20.88 15.60
N GLN A 505 -3.72 19.59 15.27
CA GLN A 505 -4.66 18.94 14.37
C GLN A 505 -5.22 17.65 14.96
N LEU A 506 -6.50 17.37 14.67
CA LEU A 506 -7.16 16.15 15.13
C LEU A 506 -6.88 14.96 14.19
N PRO A 507 -6.89 13.72 14.71
CA PRO A 507 -6.88 12.53 13.87
C PRO A 507 -8.06 12.50 12.89
N TYR A 508 -7.88 11.86 11.73
CA TYR A 508 -8.96 11.71 10.73
C TYR A 508 -10.18 10.93 11.23
N LYS A 509 -10.04 10.14 12.30
CA LYS A 509 -11.16 9.44 12.93
C LYS A 509 -12.14 10.40 13.58
N ASP A 510 -11.63 11.46 14.20
CA ASP A 510 -12.42 12.42 14.98
C ASP A 510 -12.86 13.61 14.11
N ASP A 511 -12.07 13.94 13.08
CA ASP A 511 -12.44 14.93 12.07
C ASP A 511 -12.10 14.42 10.66
N PRO A 512 -13.01 13.76 9.93
CA PRO A 512 -12.69 13.18 8.62
C PRO A 512 -12.44 14.24 7.53
N LEU A 513 -13.05 15.43 7.64
CA LEU A 513 -13.03 16.45 6.59
C LEU A 513 -12.14 17.66 6.92
N GLY A 514 -11.65 17.77 8.16
CA GLY A 514 -10.88 18.94 8.62
C GLY A 514 -11.77 20.14 8.90
N LEU A 515 -13.08 19.91 9.01
CA LEU A 515 -14.06 20.97 9.14
C LEU A 515 -14.06 21.55 10.55
N ASN A 516 -13.68 20.77 11.57
CA ASN A 516 -13.69 21.28 12.94
C ASN A 516 -12.62 22.36 13.15
N SER A 517 -11.46 22.22 12.49
CA SER A 517 -10.40 23.24 12.50
C SER A 517 -10.74 24.46 11.63
N LEU A 518 -11.56 24.32 10.58
CA LEU A 518 -11.99 25.41 9.69
C LEU A 518 -13.24 26.16 10.19
N LEU A 519 -14.13 25.47 10.91
CA LEU A 519 -15.36 26.00 11.50
C LEU A 519 -15.11 26.65 12.86
N ALA A 520 -13.97 26.35 13.49
CA ALA A 520 -13.49 27.20 14.56
C ALA A 520 -13.24 28.59 13.94
N PRO A 521 -14.01 29.63 14.33
CA PRO A 521 -13.81 30.96 13.79
C PRO A 521 -12.35 31.30 14.01
N ASN A 522 -11.62 31.77 12.98
CA ASN A 522 -10.28 32.36 13.14
C ASN A 522 -10.41 33.40 14.26
N PRO A 523 -10.06 33.05 15.51
CA PRO A 523 -10.24 34.00 16.57
C PRO A 523 -9.04 34.91 16.40
N ASP A 524 -9.25 36.22 16.37
CA ASP A 524 -8.19 37.09 16.86
C ASP A 524 -7.70 36.47 18.17
N VAL A 525 -6.38 36.42 18.38
CA VAL A 525 -5.71 35.73 19.51
C VAL A 525 -6.36 36.05 20.88
N SER A 526 -7.05 37.20 20.97
CA SER A 526 -7.80 37.71 22.10
C SER A 526 -9.23 37.15 22.32
N SER A 527 -9.78 36.36 21.40
CA SER A 527 -11.19 35.93 21.37
C SER A 527 -11.41 34.41 21.44
N PHE A 528 -10.34 33.63 21.63
CA PHE A 528 -10.41 32.18 21.69
C PHE A 528 -11.21 31.69 22.91
N LYS A 529 -12.23 30.85 22.68
CA LYS A 529 -12.98 30.20 23.76
C LYS A 529 -12.26 28.91 24.17
N PRO A 530 -11.95 28.69 25.46
CA PRO A 530 -11.25 27.50 25.95
C PRO A 530 -11.94 26.18 25.58
N GLN A 531 -13.26 26.17 25.45
CA GLN A 531 -14.06 25.00 25.07
C GLN A 531 -13.82 24.55 23.63
N ALA A 532 -13.30 25.43 22.77
CA ALA A 532 -13.03 25.11 21.37
C ALA A 532 -11.72 24.33 21.18
N ILE A 533 -10.86 24.21 22.20
CA ILE A 533 -9.54 23.57 22.07
C ILE A 533 -9.62 22.08 21.74
N SER A 534 -10.69 21.40 22.18
CA SER A 534 -10.97 20.00 21.84
C SER A 534 -11.22 19.79 20.35
N ALA A 535 -11.55 20.85 19.61
CA ALA A 535 -11.66 20.83 18.15
C ALA A 535 -10.30 20.89 17.44
N PHE A 536 -9.21 21.23 18.16
CA PHE A 536 -7.87 21.40 17.61
C PHE A 536 -6.91 20.29 18.05
N THR A 537 -7.02 19.77 19.28
CA THR A 537 -6.04 18.80 19.78
C THR A 537 -6.67 17.79 20.73
N SER A 538 -6.24 16.54 20.60
CA SER A 538 -6.64 15.41 21.44
C SER A 538 -5.60 15.06 22.52
N ASP A 539 -4.51 15.81 22.62
CA ASP A 539 -3.49 15.64 23.67
C ASP A 539 -4.08 15.94 25.06
N ALA A 540 -3.99 14.95 25.94
CA ALA A 540 -4.50 15.02 27.31
C ALA A 540 -3.82 16.11 28.13
N ALA A 541 -2.54 16.42 27.89
CA ALA A 541 -1.82 17.44 28.63
C ALA A 541 -2.36 18.85 28.33
N LEU A 542 -2.54 19.17 27.05
CA LEU A 542 -3.06 20.46 26.58
C LEU A 542 -4.55 20.63 26.93
N LEU A 543 -5.34 19.55 26.84
CA LEU A 543 -6.74 19.55 27.26
C LEU A 543 -6.89 19.78 28.76
N SER A 544 -6.06 19.11 29.56
CA SER A 544 -6.03 19.30 31.01
C SER A 544 -5.60 20.73 31.36
N PHE A 545 -4.62 21.30 30.64
CA PHE A 545 -4.23 22.70 30.82
C PHE A 545 -5.39 23.66 30.53
N ALA A 546 -6.16 23.42 29.46
CA ALA A 546 -7.33 24.22 29.15
C ALA A 546 -8.42 24.12 30.23
N GLU A 547 -8.68 22.92 30.75
CA GLU A 547 -9.68 22.67 31.78
C GLU A 547 -9.32 23.37 33.10
N TYR A 548 -8.09 23.21 33.57
CA TYR A 548 -7.68 23.74 34.88
C TYR A 548 -7.29 25.23 34.86
N PHE A 549 -6.70 25.74 33.78
CA PHE A 549 -6.15 27.10 33.74
C PHE A 549 -6.94 28.09 32.88
N CYS A 550 -7.66 27.61 31.87
CA CYS A 550 -8.36 28.49 30.92
C CYS A 550 -9.88 28.58 31.16
N GLN A 551 -10.51 27.61 31.83
CA GLN A 551 -11.95 27.69 32.14
C GLN A 551 -12.25 28.75 33.22
N ALA A 552 -13.38 29.46 33.03
CA ALA A 552 -13.69 30.67 33.78
C ALA A 552 -13.97 30.40 35.27
N SER A 553 -13.20 31.07 36.13
CA SER A 553 -13.49 31.23 37.56
C SER A 553 -14.14 32.59 37.84
N SER A 554 -15.02 32.68 38.84
CA SER A 554 -16.00 33.75 39.09
C SER A 554 -15.48 35.19 39.32
N GLY A 555 -14.18 35.49 39.21
CA GLY A 555 -13.58 36.81 39.52
C GLY A 555 -13.17 37.65 38.29
N SER A 556 -13.31 38.99 38.33
CA SER A 556 -13.02 39.87 37.18
C SER A 556 -11.53 40.00 36.83
N ALA A 557 -10.62 40.04 37.82
CA ALA A 557 -9.17 40.07 37.58
C ALA A 557 -8.63 38.73 37.04
N ALA A 558 -9.29 37.62 37.37
CA ALA A 558 -8.95 36.30 36.85
C ALA A 558 -9.26 36.17 35.35
N LYS A 559 -10.25 36.93 34.84
CA LYS A 559 -10.64 36.87 33.41
C LYS A 559 -9.55 37.34 32.47
N HIS A 560 -8.77 38.35 32.83
CA HIS A 560 -7.70 38.85 31.95
C HIS A 560 -6.54 37.83 31.85
N LYS A 561 -6.16 37.21 32.97
CA LYS A 561 -5.15 36.13 32.99
C LYS A 561 -5.62 34.87 32.26
N GLN A 562 -6.89 34.50 32.41
CA GLN A 562 -7.49 33.38 31.69
C GLN A 562 -7.50 33.61 30.17
N ALA A 563 -7.81 34.84 29.74
CA ALA A 563 -7.73 35.20 28.32
C ALA A 563 -6.29 35.06 27.80
N LEU A 564 -5.29 35.56 28.55
CA LEU A 564 -3.88 35.43 28.20
C LEU A 564 -3.43 33.95 28.11
N PHE A 565 -3.80 33.11 29.08
CA PHE A 565 -3.46 31.68 29.04
C PHE A 565 -4.13 30.96 27.88
N SER A 566 -5.37 31.33 27.55
CA SER A 566 -6.07 30.78 26.40
C SER A 566 -5.43 31.19 25.06
N ALA A 567 -4.93 32.43 24.97
CA ALA A 567 -4.18 32.94 23.83
C ALA A 567 -2.85 32.21 23.66
N ILE A 568 -2.07 32.07 24.74
CA ILE A 568 -0.79 31.35 24.73
C ILE A 568 -0.99 29.88 24.35
N LEU A 569 -2.02 29.23 24.90
CA LEU A 569 -2.35 27.86 24.57
C LEU A 569 -2.69 27.71 23.09
N TYR A 570 -3.58 28.56 22.58
CA TYR A 570 -3.97 28.57 21.18
C TYR A 570 -2.76 28.76 20.26
N GLU A 571 -1.84 29.66 20.62
CA GLU A 571 -0.61 29.91 19.89
C GLU A 571 0.32 28.70 19.86
N CYS A 572 0.60 28.10 21.03
CA CYS A 572 1.46 26.91 21.13
C CYS A 572 0.91 25.73 20.31
N VAL A 573 -0.41 25.59 20.30
CA VAL A 573 -1.13 24.55 19.55
C VAL A 573 -1.07 24.81 18.05
N THR A 574 -1.28 26.06 17.63
CA THR A 574 -1.27 26.44 16.20
C THR A 574 0.13 26.40 15.60
N GLN A 575 1.17 26.72 16.38
CA GLN A 575 2.57 26.71 15.94
C GLN A 575 3.24 25.33 16.06
N GLU A 576 2.49 24.29 16.40
CA GLU A 576 2.99 22.92 16.59
C GLU A 576 4.09 22.79 17.68
N ASN A 577 4.15 23.72 18.66
CA ASN A 577 5.21 23.83 19.67
C ASN A 577 4.67 23.81 21.11
N PRO A 578 4.15 22.68 21.62
CA PRO A 578 3.61 22.59 22.98
C PRO A 578 4.67 22.78 24.08
N GLU A 579 5.94 22.46 23.80
CA GLU A 579 7.03 22.60 24.78
C GLU A 579 7.26 24.06 25.22
N MET A 580 6.97 25.02 24.33
CA MET A 580 7.14 26.44 24.59
C MET A 580 6.14 26.98 25.62
N LEU A 581 5.04 26.26 25.90
CA LEU A 581 4.03 26.65 26.88
C LEU A 581 4.66 26.98 28.25
N SER A 582 5.62 26.15 28.69
CA SER A 582 6.38 26.37 29.92
C SER A 582 7.18 27.68 29.92
N THR A 583 7.75 28.03 28.76
CA THR A 583 8.56 29.23 28.58
C THR A 583 7.67 30.48 28.55
N TYR A 584 6.53 30.44 27.87
CA TYR A 584 5.54 31.52 27.90
C TYR A 584 5.05 31.80 29.32
N MET A 585 4.73 30.75 30.09
CA MET A 585 4.31 30.89 31.50
C MET A 585 5.42 31.48 32.37
N ALA A 586 6.68 31.05 32.17
CA ALA A 586 7.81 31.58 32.92
C ALA A 586 8.07 33.07 32.65
N ILE A 587 7.91 33.52 31.39
CA ILE A 587 8.04 34.93 31.01
C ILE A 587 6.92 35.76 31.64
N ASP A 588 5.66 35.31 31.57
CA ASP A 588 4.52 35.99 32.20
C ASP A 588 4.69 36.11 33.72
N GLN A 589 5.13 35.03 34.38
CA GLN A 589 5.39 35.04 35.82
C GLN A 589 6.51 36.01 36.19
N ALA A 590 7.58 36.10 35.40
CA ALA A 590 8.67 37.04 35.62
C ALA A 590 8.21 38.51 35.52
N VAL A 591 7.38 38.83 34.52
CA VAL A 591 6.83 40.18 34.35
C VAL A 591 5.81 40.51 35.45
N CYS A 592 4.90 39.58 35.78
CA CYS A 592 3.93 39.75 36.86
C CYS A 592 4.60 39.95 38.23
N ALA A 593 5.68 39.21 38.53
CA ALA A 593 6.43 39.36 39.78
C ALA A 593 7.05 40.76 39.89
N MET A 594 7.49 41.30 38.75
CA MET A 594 8.03 42.65 38.66
C MET A 594 6.95 43.72 38.86
N GLU A 595 5.79 43.59 38.23
CA GLU A 595 4.65 44.50 38.43
C GLU A 595 4.17 44.55 39.89
N ARG A 596 4.25 43.42 40.60
CA ARG A 596 3.88 43.30 42.02
C ARG A 596 4.98 43.76 42.99
N LYS A 597 6.18 44.05 42.49
CA LYS A 597 7.39 44.37 43.28
C LYS A 597 7.80 43.27 44.27
N GLU A 598 7.44 42.02 43.99
CA GLU A 598 7.74 40.83 44.83
C GLU A 598 8.99 40.08 44.34
N VAL A 599 9.89 40.77 43.62
CA VAL A 599 11.05 40.11 43.02
C VAL A 599 12.13 39.89 44.08
N SER A 600 12.45 38.63 44.36
CA SER A 600 13.56 38.20 45.22
C SER A 600 14.78 37.72 44.41
N GLU A 601 14.55 37.20 43.20
CA GLU A 601 15.59 36.61 42.34
C GLU A 601 15.55 37.20 40.93
N THR A 602 16.72 37.45 40.34
CA THR A 602 16.85 38.11 39.03
C THR A 602 17.06 37.14 37.85
N PHE A 603 17.13 35.84 38.14
CA PHE A 603 17.43 34.80 37.15
C PHE A 603 16.40 34.75 36.01
N SER A 604 15.10 34.74 36.33
CA SER A 604 14.01 34.68 35.34
C SER A 604 14.01 35.89 34.40
N LEU A 605 14.35 37.08 34.91
CA LEU A 605 14.49 38.30 34.11
C LEU A 605 15.70 38.21 33.16
N GLY A 606 16.80 37.62 33.62
CA GLY A 606 17.95 37.31 32.78
C GLY A 606 17.61 36.35 31.65
N GLN A 607 16.79 35.32 31.91
CA GLN A 607 16.30 34.40 30.87
C GLN A 607 15.38 35.10 29.86
N MET A 608 14.44 35.92 30.31
CA MET A 608 13.58 36.72 29.42
C MET A 608 14.40 37.63 28.51
N LYS A 609 15.43 38.28 29.06
CA LYS A 609 16.34 39.11 28.28
C LYS A 609 17.10 38.31 27.22
N LEU A 610 17.61 37.12 27.55
CA LEU A 610 18.29 36.26 26.58
C LEU A 610 17.35 35.85 25.44
N VAL A 611 16.08 35.58 25.75
CA VAL A 611 15.05 35.29 24.73
C VAL A 611 14.86 36.50 23.81
N LEU A 612 14.73 37.71 24.36
CA LEU A 612 14.60 38.94 23.56
C LEU A 612 15.83 39.19 22.67
N GLU A 613 17.04 39.05 23.21
CA GLU A 613 18.29 39.23 22.45
C GLU A 613 18.45 38.18 21.35
N LEU A 614 18.04 36.93 21.60
CA LEU A 614 18.05 35.87 20.59
C LEU A 614 17.09 36.17 19.45
N CYS A 615 15.88 36.64 19.76
CA CYS A 615 14.86 37.01 18.78
C CYS A 615 15.27 38.26 17.96
N GLU A 616 15.97 39.22 18.58
CA GLU A 616 16.47 40.45 17.94
C GLU A 616 17.81 40.24 17.21
N SER A 617 18.44 39.07 17.33
CA SER A 617 19.73 38.77 16.73
C SER A 617 19.69 38.80 15.20
N ARG A 618 20.67 39.50 14.61
CA ARG A 618 20.90 39.55 13.15
C ARG A 618 21.10 38.17 12.53
N VAL A 619 21.60 37.19 13.30
CA VAL A 619 21.81 35.82 12.83
C VAL A 619 20.48 35.12 12.53
N MET A 620 19.47 35.34 13.36
CA MET A 620 18.14 34.77 13.17
C MET A 620 17.43 35.45 11.99
N GLN A 621 17.54 36.79 11.91
CA GLN A 621 17.00 37.58 10.80
C GLN A 621 17.63 37.20 9.44
N HIS A 622 18.92 36.85 9.41
CA HIS A 622 19.58 36.35 8.19
C HIS A 622 19.11 34.94 7.78
N ARG A 623 18.84 34.03 8.72
CA ARG A 623 18.28 32.70 8.40
C ARG A 623 16.83 32.77 7.92
N LEU A 624 16.07 33.75 8.40
CA LEU A 624 14.70 34.03 7.98
C LEU A 624 14.63 34.66 6.57
N THR A 625 15.67 35.41 6.18
CA THR A 625 15.73 36.12 4.88
C THR A 625 16.55 35.39 3.81
N ALA A 626 17.36 34.39 4.18
CA ALA A 626 18.14 33.61 3.21
C ALA A 626 17.22 32.71 2.35
N PRO A 627 17.18 32.90 1.02
CA PRO A 627 16.46 31.99 0.13
C PRO A 627 17.32 30.73 -0.05
N SER A 628 17.26 29.81 0.91
CA SER A 628 17.97 28.54 0.80
C SER A 628 17.11 27.49 0.08
N LEU A 629 17.74 26.89 -0.92
CA LEU A 629 17.26 25.88 -1.87
C LEU A 629 16.29 24.85 -1.26
N SER A 630 14.99 25.03 -1.47
CA SER A 630 14.07 23.91 -1.58
C SER A 630 12.93 24.27 -2.54
N HIS A 631 13.03 23.74 -3.77
CA HIS A 631 11.89 23.66 -4.68
C HIS A 631 10.86 22.69 -4.07
N ARG A 632 10.01 23.19 -3.17
CA ARG A 632 8.69 22.62 -2.89
C ARG A 632 7.66 23.71 -3.12
N LYS A 633 7.19 23.79 -4.37
CA LYS A 633 6.01 24.58 -4.73
C LYS A 633 4.81 23.98 -4.02
N GLY A 634 4.30 24.63 -2.98
CA GLY A 634 3.02 24.26 -2.36
C GLY A 634 2.88 24.73 -0.92
N ARG A 635 2.43 25.99 -0.76
CA ARG A 635 1.92 26.64 0.46
C ARG A 635 2.95 26.98 1.55
N GLY A 636 2.96 28.28 1.88
CA GLY A 636 3.90 28.90 2.80
C GLY A 636 3.56 28.59 4.25
N TRP A 637 4.42 27.82 4.90
CA TRP A 637 4.70 28.00 6.32
C TRP A 637 6.16 28.43 6.40
N GLY A 638 6.35 29.74 6.58
CA GLY A 638 7.65 30.28 6.93
C GLY A 638 8.15 29.54 8.17
N ARG A 639 9.43 29.19 8.19
CA ARG A 639 10.13 28.83 9.43
C ARG A 639 10.12 30.07 10.34
N GLY A 640 8.98 30.35 10.96
CA GLY A 640 8.79 31.48 11.87
C GLY A 640 9.64 31.30 13.12
N LEU A 641 9.84 32.38 13.87
CA LEU A 641 10.38 32.26 15.23
C LEU A 641 9.49 31.28 16.03
N LEU A 642 10.12 30.49 16.92
CA LEU A 642 9.41 29.59 17.84
C LEU A 642 8.46 30.33 18.79
N LEU A 643 8.65 31.64 18.95
CA LEU A 643 7.82 32.57 19.70
C LEU A 643 7.25 33.61 18.74
N THR A 644 5.95 33.93 18.82
CA THR A 644 5.38 34.96 17.94
C THR A 644 5.92 36.36 18.20
N SER A 645 5.76 37.22 17.19
CA SER A 645 6.14 38.62 17.29
C SER A 645 5.16 39.47 18.08
N GLU A 646 4.03 38.96 18.60
CA GLU A 646 3.06 39.79 19.34
C GLU A 646 3.18 39.62 20.86
N PHE A 647 3.34 38.39 21.36
CA PHE A 647 3.49 38.15 22.80
C PHE A 647 4.77 38.79 23.36
N LEU A 648 5.91 38.60 22.70
CA LEU A 648 7.20 39.07 23.18
C LEU A 648 7.28 40.61 23.30
N PRO A 649 6.79 41.41 22.33
CA PRO A 649 6.73 42.87 22.48
C PRO A 649 5.77 43.34 23.57
N VAL A 650 4.65 42.65 23.80
CA VAL A 650 3.73 42.99 24.91
C VAL A 650 4.44 42.81 26.25
N MET A 651 5.11 41.67 26.44
CA MET A 651 5.88 41.41 27.67
C MET A 651 7.06 42.37 27.82
N LYS A 652 7.74 42.69 26.71
CA LYS A 652 8.83 43.69 26.67
C LYS A 652 8.33 45.08 27.07
N SER A 653 7.18 45.51 26.55
CA SER A 653 6.56 46.80 26.85
C SER A 653 6.09 46.91 28.30
N ALA A 654 5.46 45.86 28.83
CA ALA A 654 5.08 45.79 30.24
C ALA A 654 6.31 45.88 31.15
N ALA A 655 7.39 45.18 30.79
CA ALA A 655 8.64 45.23 31.52
C ALA A 655 9.31 46.62 31.49
N ASP A 656 9.32 47.28 30.33
CA ASP A 656 9.81 48.66 30.20
C ASP A 656 9.02 49.63 31.05
N SER A 657 7.69 49.60 30.93
CA SER A 657 6.78 50.50 31.63
C SER A 657 7.00 50.45 33.14
N GLU A 658 7.20 49.25 33.69
CA GLU A 658 7.44 49.09 35.13
C GLU A 658 8.81 49.61 35.57
N LEU A 659 9.86 49.33 34.79
CA LEU A 659 11.22 49.79 35.08
C LEU A 659 11.33 51.32 34.95
N ASP A 660 10.68 51.92 33.95
CA ASP A 660 10.60 53.37 33.77
C ASP A 660 9.80 54.04 34.89
N ARG A 661 8.70 53.42 35.34
CA ARG A 661 7.92 53.90 36.50
C ARG A 661 8.73 53.85 37.79
N TRP A 662 9.49 52.77 38.00
CA TRP A 662 10.40 52.67 39.14
C TRP A 662 11.52 53.72 39.07
N LEU A 663 12.10 53.94 37.90
CA LEU A 663 13.16 54.92 37.68
C LEU A 663 12.67 56.36 37.94
N ALA A 664 11.44 56.69 37.53
CA ALA A 664 10.82 57.99 37.80
C ALA A 664 10.67 58.26 39.31
N GLY A 665 10.38 57.23 40.12
CA GLY A 665 10.26 57.34 41.58
C GLY A 665 11.60 57.30 42.32
N ASN A 666 12.58 56.53 41.82
CA ASN A 666 13.79 56.15 42.56
C ASN A 666 15.12 56.54 41.87
N SER A 667 15.10 57.59 41.03
CA SER A 667 16.28 58.07 40.29
C SER A 667 17.52 58.38 41.16
N HIS A 668 17.32 58.75 42.43
CA HIS A 668 18.39 59.00 43.39
C HIS A 668 19.16 57.73 43.78
N VAL A 669 18.48 56.57 43.83
CA VAL A 669 19.08 55.26 44.19
C VAL A 669 20.04 54.78 43.10
N LEU A 670 19.65 54.93 41.84
CA LEU A 670 20.51 54.58 40.71
C LEU A 670 21.72 55.52 40.61
N ARG A 671 21.54 56.82 40.92
CA ARG A 671 22.67 57.78 41.01
C ARG A 671 23.65 57.41 42.11
N ALA A 672 23.15 57.03 43.29
CA ALA A 672 23.98 56.57 44.40
C ALA A 672 24.76 55.29 44.02
N TYR A 673 24.11 54.34 43.34
CA TYR A 673 24.77 53.15 42.82
C TYR A 673 25.85 53.48 41.78
N MET A 674 25.60 54.39 40.84
CA MET A 674 26.58 54.75 39.80
C MET A 674 27.79 55.50 40.35
N SER A 675 27.59 56.36 41.36
CA SER A 675 28.64 57.15 42.03
C SER A 675 29.38 56.38 43.13
N GLY A 676 28.94 55.16 43.48
CA GLY A 676 29.55 54.33 44.52
C GLY A 676 29.25 54.77 45.95
N GLN A 677 28.19 55.56 46.16
CA GLN A 677 27.75 55.96 47.50
C GLN A 677 27.00 54.81 48.22
N PRO A 678 27.09 54.73 49.57
CA PRO A 678 26.36 53.71 50.32
C PRO A 678 24.84 53.88 50.15
N LEU A 679 24.14 52.78 49.94
CA LEU A 679 22.68 52.72 49.80
C LEU A 679 22.04 52.61 51.20
N ASP A 680 20.97 53.36 51.45
CA ASP A 680 20.21 53.31 52.72
C ASP A 680 19.48 51.96 52.90
N GLU A 681 19.32 51.48 54.14
CA GLU A 681 18.66 50.21 54.49
C GLU A 681 17.18 50.10 54.03
N HIS A 682 16.55 51.19 53.60
CA HIS A 682 15.17 51.24 53.10
C HIS A 682 15.06 51.31 51.57
N THR A 683 16.17 51.13 50.84
CA THR A 683 16.14 51.13 49.37
C THR A 683 15.68 49.80 48.78
N ASP A 684 14.91 49.87 47.69
CA ASP A 684 14.45 48.71 46.88
C ASP A 684 15.63 48.06 46.12
N THR A 685 16.56 47.47 46.86
CA THR A 685 17.79 46.83 46.34
C THR A 685 17.50 45.73 45.32
N ASN A 686 16.41 44.99 45.51
CA ASN A 686 15.98 43.94 44.58
C ASN A 686 15.60 44.51 43.20
N MET A 687 14.90 45.64 43.17
CA MET A 687 14.45 46.24 41.92
C MET A 687 15.59 46.98 41.20
N LEU A 688 16.55 47.53 41.95
CA LEU A 688 17.82 47.99 41.40
C LEU A 688 18.56 46.84 40.69
N ALA A 689 18.63 45.66 41.29
CA ALA A 689 19.29 44.50 40.68
C ALA A 689 18.60 44.05 39.37
N CYS A 690 17.26 44.07 39.34
CA CYS A 690 16.47 43.83 38.13
C CYS A 690 16.79 44.85 37.02
N PHE A 691 16.85 46.14 37.37
CA PHE A 691 17.15 47.22 36.44
C PHE A 691 18.56 47.06 35.81
N LEU A 692 19.56 46.74 36.64
CA LEU A 692 20.94 46.53 36.18
C LEU A 692 21.04 45.35 35.19
N ILE A 693 20.37 44.24 35.48
CA ILE A 693 20.43 43.02 34.66
C ILE A 693 19.68 43.21 33.35
N TYR A 694 18.48 43.80 33.39
CA TYR A 694 17.65 44.01 32.21
C TYR A 694 18.32 44.95 31.19
N HIS A 695 18.92 46.04 31.67
CA HIS A 695 19.58 47.04 30.82
C HIS A 695 21.04 46.73 30.47
N SER A 696 21.60 45.60 30.93
CA SER A 696 23.00 45.22 30.74
C SER A 696 24.00 46.24 31.29
N LEU A 697 23.72 46.84 32.45
CA LEU A 697 24.63 47.85 33.00
C LEU A 697 25.91 47.19 33.52
N PRO A 698 27.11 47.65 33.08
CA PRO A 698 28.36 47.04 33.46
C PRO A 698 28.70 47.33 34.93
N SER A 699 29.59 46.53 35.52
CA SER A 699 30.03 46.68 36.92
C SER A 699 30.59 48.08 37.21
N LEU A 700 30.44 48.56 38.45
CA LEU A 700 30.92 49.86 38.93
C LEU A 700 32.35 50.22 38.46
N LYS A 701 33.29 49.26 38.50
CA LYS A 701 34.68 49.46 38.07
C LYS A 701 34.84 49.83 36.59
N LYS A 702 33.97 49.28 35.73
CA LYS A 702 33.94 49.56 34.29
C LYS A 702 33.20 50.86 33.96
N MET A 703 32.23 51.26 34.78
CA MET A 703 31.53 52.53 34.66
C MET A 703 32.40 53.71 35.13
N ALA A 704 33.11 53.55 36.25
CA ALA A 704 34.02 54.56 36.79
C ALA A 704 35.21 54.84 35.84
N SER A 705 35.74 53.81 35.16
CA SER A 705 36.78 54.00 34.14
C SER A 705 36.32 54.73 32.88
N ALA A 706 35.01 54.89 32.68
CA ALA A 706 34.42 55.48 31.48
C ALA A 706 33.93 56.94 31.68
N HIS A 707 34.08 57.52 32.89
CA HIS A 707 33.69 58.90 33.22
C HIS A 707 32.30 59.30 32.68
N LEU A 708 31.29 58.47 32.93
CA LEU A 708 29.92 58.63 32.39
C LEU A 708 29.22 59.91 32.90
N GLU A 709 29.52 60.36 34.12
CA GLU A 709 28.91 61.53 34.77
C GLU A 709 29.36 62.89 34.18
N GLU A 710 30.46 62.94 33.42
CA GLU A 710 31.01 64.19 32.84
C GLU A 710 30.60 64.43 31.38
N SER A 711 29.62 63.68 30.87
CA SER A 711 29.23 63.76 29.44
C SER A 711 28.39 65.01 29.16
N ALA A 712 28.88 65.92 28.31
CA ALA A 712 28.23 67.21 28.03
C ALA A 712 27.05 67.11 27.03
N SER A 713 26.94 66.01 26.27
CA SER A 713 25.89 65.83 25.25
C SER A 713 25.47 64.37 25.08
N PHE A 714 24.20 64.16 24.66
CA PHE A 714 23.63 62.82 24.44
C PHE A 714 24.40 61.95 23.42
N PRO A 715 24.93 62.49 22.29
CA PRO A 715 25.73 61.71 21.35
C PRO A 715 27.05 61.20 21.96
N GLU A 716 27.70 62.01 22.79
CA GLU A 716 28.95 61.62 23.48
C GLU A 716 28.69 60.45 24.45
N LEU A 717 27.58 60.54 25.19
CA LEU A 717 27.13 59.49 26.10
C LEU A 717 26.78 58.19 25.36
N LEU A 718 26.18 58.28 24.17
CA LEU A 718 25.85 57.11 23.34
C LEU A 718 27.11 56.40 22.83
N VAL A 719 28.15 57.14 22.43
CA VAL A 719 29.44 56.56 22.00
C VAL A 719 30.17 55.88 23.16
N LYS A 720 30.24 56.52 24.33
CA LYS A 720 30.86 55.95 25.54
C LYS A 720 30.12 54.68 26.00
N CYS A 721 28.79 54.70 26.00
CA CYS A 721 27.96 53.54 26.34
C CYS A 721 28.05 52.42 25.29
N GLY A 722 28.20 52.76 24.01
CA GLY A 722 28.39 51.78 22.93
C GLY A 722 29.69 50.98 23.07
N GLN A 723 30.78 51.62 23.52
CA GLN A 723 32.05 50.94 23.83
C GLN A 723 31.95 49.99 25.03
N LEU A 724 31.01 50.26 25.94
CA LEU A 724 30.74 49.43 27.12
C LEU A 724 29.76 48.27 26.83
N GLY A 725 29.25 48.16 25.60
CA GLY A 725 28.27 47.13 25.21
C GLY A 725 26.86 47.37 25.79
N VAL A 726 26.55 48.60 26.21
CA VAL A 726 25.23 48.96 26.74
C VAL A 726 24.26 49.19 25.60
N SER A 727 23.04 48.63 25.72
CA SER A 727 22.00 48.81 24.71
C SER A 727 21.56 50.27 24.59
N VAL A 728 21.21 50.71 23.38
CA VAL A 728 20.68 52.08 23.14
C VAL A 728 19.42 52.35 23.97
N ARG A 729 18.63 51.30 24.25
CA ARG A 729 17.47 51.35 25.13
C ARG A 729 17.81 51.79 26.55
N ALA A 730 18.84 51.19 27.14
CA ALA A 730 19.33 51.56 28.47
C ALA A 730 19.89 53.00 28.49
N VAL A 731 20.49 53.45 27.38
CA VAL A 731 20.98 54.82 27.24
C VAL A 731 19.82 55.84 27.23
N LEU A 732 18.68 55.48 26.62
CA LEU A 732 17.49 56.33 26.59
C LEU A 732 16.85 56.49 27.98
N SER A 733 16.75 55.42 28.77
CA SER A 733 16.20 55.52 30.14
C SER A 733 17.15 56.28 31.08
N LEU A 734 18.47 56.15 30.90
CA LEU A 734 19.48 56.87 31.69
C LEU A 734 19.64 58.36 31.33
N ARG A 735 19.08 58.81 30.19
CA ARG A 735 19.21 60.19 29.68
C ARG A 735 18.84 61.24 30.72
N ALA A 736 17.71 61.06 31.40
CA ALA A 736 17.18 62.03 32.37
C ALA A 736 18.06 62.16 33.62
N LEU A 737 18.90 61.16 33.88
CA LEU A 737 19.64 61.01 35.13
C LEU A 737 21.09 61.51 35.03
N LEU A 738 21.72 61.32 33.85
CA LEU A 738 23.13 61.62 33.58
C LEU A 738 23.38 62.99 32.93
N LEU A 739 22.41 63.58 32.22
CA LEU A 739 22.61 64.86 31.53
C LEU A 739 22.25 66.10 32.37
N GLY A 740 21.68 65.91 33.58
CA GLY A 740 21.24 67.00 34.45
C GLY A 740 20.12 67.87 33.83
N SER A 741 19.27 68.49 34.66
CA SER A 741 18.28 69.44 34.15
C SER A 741 18.95 70.75 33.71
N VAL A 742 19.53 70.79 32.53
CA VAL A 742 19.79 72.07 31.85
C VAL A 742 18.50 72.45 31.14
N GLY A 743 17.87 73.53 31.58
CA GLY A 743 16.56 73.98 31.12
C GLY A 743 16.45 74.04 29.59
N ALA A 744 15.50 73.28 29.05
CA ALA A 744 15.01 73.45 27.69
C ALA A 744 13.50 73.61 27.79
N GLY A 745 13.00 74.76 27.34
CA GLY A 745 11.61 75.16 27.45
C GLY A 745 10.65 74.12 26.91
N ILE A 746 9.55 73.97 27.63
CA ILE A 746 8.30 73.38 27.16
C ILE A 746 7.87 74.14 25.90
N PRO A 747 7.75 73.52 24.71
CA PRO A 747 6.77 74.00 23.74
C PRO A 747 5.41 73.49 24.21
N GLN A 748 4.51 74.41 24.55
CA GLN A 748 3.11 74.07 24.74
C GLN A 748 2.56 73.35 23.50
N PRO A 749 1.63 72.39 23.65
CA PRO A 749 0.91 71.84 22.51
C PRO A 749 -0.03 72.94 21.99
N VAL A 750 0.21 73.38 20.75
CA VAL A 750 -0.81 74.11 19.98
C VAL A 750 -1.71 73.06 19.35
N HIS A 751 -3.01 73.25 19.56
CA HIS A 751 -4.18 72.44 19.17
C HIS A 751 -4.05 71.43 18.04
#